data_AF-A0A9E8MYT3-F1
#
_entry.id   AF-A0A9E8MYT3-F1
#
_cell.length_a   1.000
_cell.length_b   1.000
_cell.length_c   1.000
_cell.angle_alpha   90.00
_cell.angle_beta   90.00
_cell.angle_gamma   90.00
#
_symmetry.space_group_name_H-M   'P 1'
#
loop_
_entity.id
_entity.type
_entity.pdbx_description
1 polymer ?
#
loop_
_entity_poly.entity_id
_entity_poly.type
_entity_poly.pdbx_seq_one_letter_code
_entity_poly.pdbx_strand_id
1 'polypeptide(L)'
;MNRSETGVTFSASINPFTLFKKQKPDNSRHRWPKKTKKEDPDNKEKTKNQDEDKKIVVKTGVNGGGYGNFNAASLFGLQTFTDVGQSVSLTKMKGMNVNLSYGLQINPAFIPVAVERGYIGTFSVNNSIPYETIEATGYLGSSNAGRADHFTEKAQPFDKRDFFIGIPYSSPDNHSLSGEGLSGGFRAYADGPRAFSNEQGSSKIRTYGVGVEGMIGTNVGVGVNLSFGSNTSKMEARSDIGGKTHDNINYRFYGDLGGKVSFANNKIANVELNANPDFPGIKQVQKNVNDVNAFKEDNTDVSMNSSSFIEKMDDGGFGINSEAGTKYEYTEPIKVRNVSSLAFGINENDDIENNYLAYTKTYLSNEYIVNTCDQNTVSGEIKKVPYENTSLLELITTPDYIDLGQEGPDDDDFGGWTAFEYHKRYGEDSDMARWYRWRIPYNGLLYSKNSISDVKDDTGYVNTGEKEVNYLKKVETKTHVAYFVTNKSDAARFGVSGDIAQFLNGSLKDRYDGLGAPELTSVEDPSSDPLNKSLKGVDQLEYLEKIVLFSKARPEIPLQVTNFQYDYSLVQNLPNNINGNFPGNKTSNESGKLTLKKVWSEFEGVVDARISSYKFGYQYTNNHQNTTSYSLAAQNPDYGPHLLDPWGFNQFDGMGSENSATNRHLNLITWPYQGDIPNRNSILLLGN
;
A
#
# COMPACT_ATOMS: atom_id res chain seq x y z
N MET A 1 -13.70 13.04 -28.08
CA MET A 1 -12.81 13.37 -29.21
C MET A 1 -13.68 13.65 -30.42
N ASN A 2 -13.58 14.84 -31.03
CA ASN A 2 -14.09 15.10 -32.38
C ASN A 2 -12.91 15.62 -33.20
N ARG A 3 -12.48 14.85 -34.20
CA ARG A 3 -11.46 15.26 -35.17
C ARG A 3 -12.17 15.83 -36.40
N SER A 4 -11.65 16.93 -36.94
CA SER A 4 -12.04 17.50 -38.23
C SER A 4 -10.78 17.58 -39.11
N GLU A 5 -10.90 17.11 -40.36
CA GLU A 5 -9.84 16.80 -41.33
C GLU A 5 -9.20 18.01 -42.02
N THR A 6 -9.40 19.24 -41.55
CA THR A 6 -8.88 20.46 -42.21
C THR A 6 -7.85 21.24 -41.39
N GLY A 7 -7.39 20.72 -40.25
CA GLY A 7 -6.09 21.11 -39.69
C GLY A 7 -5.90 22.59 -39.29
N VAL A 8 -6.96 23.38 -39.09
CA VAL A 8 -6.87 24.69 -38.43
C VAL A 8 -8.14 24.95 -37.59
N THR A 9 -8.11 24.59 -36.31
CA THR A 9 -9.00 25.19 -35.30
C THR A 9 -8.30 26.40 -34.71
N PHE A 10 -8.68 27.59 -35.19
CA PHE A 10 -8.22 28.85 -34.63
C PHE A 10 -8.96 29.10 -33.30
N SER A 11 -8.35 28.68 -32.19
CA SER A 11 -8.63 29.23 -30.87
C SER A 11 -7.55 30.27 -30.59
N ALA A 12 -7.94 31.52 -30.34
CA ALA A 12 -7.00 32.53 -29.87
C ALA A 12 -6.59 32.20 -28.42
N SER A 13 -5.73 31.19 -28.27
CA SER A 13 -5.14 30.84 -26.99
C SER A 13 -4.08 31.88 -26.66
N ILE A 14 -4.42 32.87 -25.84
CA ILE A 14 -3.41 33.62 -25.10
C ILE A 14 -2.71 32.59 -24.22
N ASN A 15 -1.41 32.35 -24.44
CA ASN A 15 -0.59 31.53 -23.56
C ASN A 15 0.05 32.45 -22.51
N PRO A 16 -0.52 32.59 -21.29
CA PRO A 16 0.01 33.51 -20.29
C PRO A 16 1.45 33.19 -19.84
N PHE A 17 2.00 32.00 -20.11
CA PHE A 17 3.41 31.69 -19.83
C PHE A 17 4.40 32.59 -20.58
N THR A 18 4.00 33.17 -21.71
CA THR A 18 4.88 34.09 -22.47
C THR A 18 5.03 35.45 -21.79
N LEU A 19 4.08 35.85 -20.92
CA LEU A 19 4.19 37.08 -20.12
C LEU A 19 5.20 36.93 -18.96
N PHE A 20 5.36 35.71 -18.43
CA PHE A 20 6.30 35.43 -17.34
C PHE A 20 7.71 35.03 -17.81
N LYS A 21 7.92 34.72 -19.11
CA LYS A 21 9.25 34.38 -19.67
C LYS A 21 10.18 35.58 -19.93
N LYS A 22 9.78 36.82 -19.62
CA LYS A 22 10.65 38.01 -19.70
C LYS A 22 11.22 38.40 -18.32
N GLN A 23 12.10 37.57 -17.79
CA GLN A 23 13.17 38.03 -16.90
C GLN A 23 14.49 37.50 -17.44
N LYS A 24 15.25 38.37 -18.11
CA LYS A 24 16.70 38.18 -18.23
C LYS A 24 17.30 38.37 -16.82
N PRO A 25 18.40 37.67 -16.49
CA PRO A 25 19.03 37.81 -15.20
C PRO A 25 19.72 39.18 -15.16
N ASP A 26 19.26 40.08 -14.28
CA ASP A 26 20.02 41.28 -13.95
C ASP A 26 20.61 41.13 -12.56
N ASN A 27 21.92 40.90 -12.54
CA ASN A 27 22.76 40.93 -11.37
C ASN A 27 22.90 42.39 -10.91
N SER A 28 21.99 42.87 -10.06
CA SER A 28 22.28 44.05 -9.26
C SER A 28 21.65 43.97 -7.86
N ARG A 29 22.53 43.88 -6.86
CA ARG A 29 22.20 44.00 -5.43
C ARG A 29 21.63 45.39 -5.17
N HIS A 30 20.37 45.50 -4.75
CA HIS A 30 19.90 46.71 -4.08
C HIS A 30 19.11 46.40 -2.81
N ARG A 31 19.66 46.92 -1.70
CA ARG A 31 19.18 46.82 -0.33
C ARG A 31 17.83 47.51 -0.17
N TRP A 32 16.91 46.84 0.53
CA TRP A 32 15.65 47.44 0.98
C TRP A 32 15.88 48.37 2.18
N PRO A 33 15.29 49.57 2.25
CA PRO A 33 15.18 50.30 3.50
C PRO A 33 13.85 49.94 4.18
N LYS A 34 13.94 49.39 5.39
CA LYS A 34 12.83 49.35 6.36
C LYS A 34 12.56 50.77 6.86
N LYS A 35 11.29 51.19 6.93
CA LYS A 35 10.87 52.29 7.82
C LYS A 35 9.63 51.93 8.61
N THR A 36 9.77 52.18 9.90
CA THR A 36 8.88 52.01 11.05
C THR A 36 7.82 53.11 11.13
N LYS A 37 6.69 52.78 11.77
CA LYS A 37 5.58 53.66 12.14
C LYS A 37 5.99 54.76 13.14
N LYS A 38 5.35 55.93 13.05
CA LYS A 38 5.09 56.85 14.18
C LYS A 38 3.84 57.72 13.90
N GLU A 39 3.14 58.02 14.99
CA GLU A 39 1.84 58.68 15.13
C GLU A 39 1.87 60.23 14.95
N ASP A 40 0.66 60.78 14.77
CA ASP A 40 0.13 62.17 14.71
C ASP A 40 0.57 63.12 15.87
N PRO A 41 0.27 64.47 15.92
CA PRO A 41 -0.95 65.17 15.46
C PRO A 41 -0.86 66.65 14.94
N ASP A 42 -2.05 67.17 14.55
CA ASP A 42 -2.57 68.56 14.62
C ASP A 42 -2.41 69.62 13.48
N ASN A 43 -3.50 69.72 12.69
CA ASN A 43 -4.44 70.87 12.52
C ASN A 43 -3.98 72.25 11.93
N LYS A 44 -4.52 72.61 10.74
CA LYS A 44 -5.38 73.81 10.52
C LYS A 44 -5.83 74.04 9.05
N GLU A 45 -7.16 74.11 8.91
CA GLU A 45 -8.05 74.76 7.92
C GLU A 45 -7.51 75.49 6.67
N LYS A 46 -8.11 75.19 5.50
CA LYS A 46 -9.05 76.13 4.82
C LYS A 46 -9.85 75.45 3.70
N THR A 47 -11.12 75.82 3.67
CA THR A 47 -12.26 75.35 2.86
C THR A 47 -12.26 75.84 1.40
N LYS A 48 -12.82 75.03 0.49
CA LYS A 48 -13.84 75.46 -0.48
C LYS A 48 -14.55 74.25 -1.11
N ASN A 49 -15.85 74.20 -0.90
CA ASN A 49 -16.80 73.24 -1.46
C ASN A 49 -16.85 73.31 -2.98
N GLN A 50 -16.88 72.15 -3.62
CA GLN A 50 -17.69 71.94 -4.81
C GLN A 50 -18.15 70.47 -4.79
N ASP A 51 -19.43 70.29 -4.46
CA ASP A 51 -20.14 69.03 -4.48
C ASP A 51 -20.25 68.50 -5.91
N GLU A 52 -19.75 67.29 -6.15
CA GLU A 52 -20.29 66.40 -7.17
C GLU A 52 -20.46 65.02 -6.55
N ASP A 53 -21.70 64.75 -6.09
CA ASP A 53 -22.18 63.43 -5.69
C ASP A 53 -22.10 62.46 -6.88
N LYS A 54 -20.96 61.77 -7.04
CA LYS A 54 -20.88 60.57 -7.88
C LYS A 54 -21.45 59.38 -7.11
N LYS A 55 -22.76 59.20 -7.21
CA LYS A 55 -23.43 57.94 -6.84
C LYS A 55 -22.80 56.77 -7.61
N ILE A 56 -22.01 55.97 -6.93
CA ILE A 56 -21.59 54.64 -7.41
C ILE A 56 -22.80 53.73 -7.25
N VAL A 57 -23.54 53.54 -8.34
CA VAL A 57 -24.62 52.54 -8.39
C VAL A 57 -23.98 51.19 -8.73
N VAL A 58 -23.81 50.35 -7.71
CA VAL A 58 -23.48 48.93 -7.90
C VAL A 58 -24.75 48.22 -8.38
N LYS A 59 -24.86 47.95 -9.69
CA LYS A 59 -25.85 47.02 -10.24
C LYS A 59 -25.20 45.64 -10.39
N THR A 60 -25.38 44.79 -9.39
CA THR A 60 -25.13 43.35 -9.54
C THR A 60 -26.31 42.73 -10.29
N GLY A 61 -26.23 42.68 -11.61
CA GLY A 61 -27.11 41.88 -12.45
C GLY A 61 -26.24 40.95 -13.29
N VAL A 62 -26.06 39.71 -12.84
CA VAL A 62 -25.34 38.68 -13.60
C VAL A 62 -26.34 38.06 -14.58
N ASN A 63 -26.32 38.51 -15.83
CA ASN A 63 -26.97 37.82 -16.94
C ASN A 63 -25.90 37.58 -18.01
N GLY A 64 -25.34 36.37 -18.01
CA GLY A 64 -24.35 35.94 -18.99
C GLY A 64 -24.04 34.47 -18.81
N GLY A 65 -24.82 33.61 -19.48
CA GLY A 65 -24.54 32.18 -19.57
C GLY A 65 -23.32 31.95 -20.45
N GLY A 66 -22.16 31.74 -19.83
CA GLY A 66 -20.92 31.34 -20.50
C GLY A 66 -20.58 29.88 -20.19
N TYR A 67 -20.51 29.04 -21.23
CA TYR A 67 -20.03 27.67 -21.16
C TYR A 67 -18.52 27.66 -20.86
N GLY A 68 -18.15 27.35 -19.61
CA GLY A 68 -16.76 27.17 -19.16
C GLY A 68 -16.45 25.70 -18.88
N ASN A 69 -15.29 25.24 -19.34
CA ASN A 69 -14.80 23.86 -19.18
C ASN A 69 -14.66 23.46 -17.71
N PHE A 70 -15.09 22.24 -17.40
CA PHE A 70 -15.10 21.60 -16.08
C PHE A 70 -13.69 21.42 -15.50
N ASN A 71 -13.41 22.07 -14.37
CA ASN A 71 -12.44 21.62 -13.38
C ASN A 71 -13.19 21.39 -12.07
N ALA A 72 -13.40 20.14 -11.69
CA ALA A 72 -14.23 19.72 -10.55
C ALA A 72 -13.77 20.28 -9.18
N ALA A 73 -12.59 20.90 -9.09
CA ALA A 73 -12.02 21.39 -7.85
C ALA A 73 -12.40 22.84 -7.47
N SER A 74 -12.94 23.65 -8.39
CA SER A 74 -13.26 25.07 -8.12
C SER A 74 -14.70 25.44 -8.45
N LEU A 75 -15.56 25.41 -7.45
CA LEU A 75 -17.00 25.73 -7.53
C LEU A 75 -17.34 27.23 -7.57
N PHE A 76 -16.41 28.15 -7.84
CA PHE A 76 -16.74 29.58 -7.92
C PHE A 76 -16.98 30.03 -9.36
N GLY A 77 -18.26 30.30 -9.67
CA GLY A 77 -18.71 30.97 -10.90
C GLY A 77 -20.03 30.46 -11.48
N LEU A 78 -20.45 29.25 -11.13
CA LEU A 78 -21.71 28.65 -11.61
C LEU A 78 -22.59 28.29 -10.42
N GLN A 79 -23.75 28.95 -10.30
CA GLN A 79 -24.89 28.31 -9.65
C GLN A 79 -25.33 27.18 -10.59
N THR A 80 -24.84 25.98 -10.35
CA THR A 80 -25.41 24.81 -11.01
C THR A 80 -26.72 24.50 -10.30
N PHE A 81 -27.83 24.47 -11.04
CA PHE A 81 -29.12 23.99 -10.51
C PHE A 81 -29.14 22.47 -10.30
N THR A 82 -28.07 21.79 -10.73
CA THR A 82 -27.81 20.39 -10.40
C THR A 82 -27.21 20.32 -8.99
N ASP A 83 -27.81 19.49 -8.13
CA ASP A 83 -27.22 19.11 -6.86
C ASP A 83 -25.82 18.53 -7.15
N VAL A 84 -24.79 19.09 -6.52
CA VAL A 84 -23.41 18.58 -6.64
C VAL A 84 -23.21 17.65 -5.47
N GLY A 85 -23.02 16.36 -5.77
CA GLY A 85 -22.70 15.36 -4.76
C GLY A 85 -21.45 15.77 -3.97
N GLN A 86 -21.50 15.69 -2.66
CA GLN A 86 -20.37 16.00 -1.79
C GLN A 86 -19.45 14.79 -1.72
N SER A 87 -18.17 15.01 -1.97
CA SER A 87 -17.17 13.93 -1.94
C SER A 87 -17.01 13.37 -0.53
N VAL A 88 -16.82 12.05 -0.44
CA VAL A 88 -16.50 11.34 0.80
C VAL A 88 -14.99 11.33 1.09
N SER A 89 -14.16 11.80 0.15
CA SER A 89 -12.72 12.01 0.31
C SER A 89 -12.33 13.42 -0.09
N LEU A 90 -11.31 13.98 0.56
CA LEU A 90 -10.80 15.32 0.25
C LEU A 90 -9.32 15.24 -0.17
N THR A 91 -9.05 15.43 -1.45
CA THR A 91 -7.68 15.63 -1.92
C THR A 91 -7.13 16.94 -1.37
N LYS A 92 -6.08 16.86 -0.54
CA LYS A 92 -5.42 18.01 0.08
C LYS A 92 -4.58 18.73 -0.97
N MET A 93 -5.01 19.93 -1.35
CA MET A 93 -4.32 20.73 -2.36
C MET A 93 -4.28 22.22 -1.99
N LYS A 94 -3.28 22.90 -2.51
CA LYS A 94 -3.16 24.37 -2.48
C LYS A 94 -3.16 24.88 -3.90
N GLY A 95 -4.09 25.76 -4.20
CA GLY A 95 -4.30 26.23 -5.56
C GLY A 95 -4.51 27.72 -5.70
N MET A 96 -4.30 28.19 -6.93
CA MET A 96 -4.62 29.54 -7.36
C MET A 96 -5.30 29.51 -8.72
N ASN A 97 -6.44 30.20 -8.83
CA ASN A 97 -7.14 30.48 -10.07
C ASN A 97 -6.99 31.97 -10.42
N VAL A 98 -6.69 32.25 -11.69
CA VAL A 98 -6.60 33.60 -12.26
C VAL A 98 -7.54 33.69 -13.45
N ASN A 99 -8.53 34.57 -13.37
CA ASN A 99 -9.50 34.83 -14.42
C ASN A 99 -9.22 36.17 -15.09
N LEU A 100 -9.05 36.18 -16.41
CA LEU A 100 -8.92 37.37 -17.24
C LEU A 100 -10.10 37.43 -18.20
N SER A 101 -10.79 38.57 -18.26
CA SER A 101 -11.85 38.78 -19.25
C SER A 101 -11.71 40.14 -19.92
N TYR A 102 -12.00 40.18 -21.22
CA TYR A 102 -12.06 41.40 -22.00
C TYR A 102 -13.30 41.33 -22.89
N GLY A 103 -14.22 42.27 -22.74
CA GLY A 103 -15.45 42.33 -23.52
C GLY A 103 -15.59 43.67 -24.24
N LEU A 104 -16.11 43.63 -25.47
CA LEU A 104 -16.52 44.80 -26.22
C LEU A 104 -17.97 44.63 -26.67
N GLN A 105 -18.86 45.46 -26.16
CA GLN A 105 -20.27 45.48 -26.54
C GLN A 105 -20.56 46.66 -27.47
N ILE A 106 -21.13 46.39 -28.64
CA ILE A 106 -21.51 47.38 -29.64
C ILE A 106 -23.03 47.46 -29.72
N ASN A 107 -23.59 48.63 -29.39
CA ASN A 107 -25.03 48.89 -29.45
C ASN A 107 -25.36 49.79 -30.65
N PRO A 108 -25.97 49.28 -31.74
CA PRO A 108 -26.47 50.14 -32.81
C PRO A 108 -27.66 50.98 -32.32
N ALA A 109 -27.61 52.29 -32.54
CA ALA A 109 -28.47 53.31 -31.89
C ALA A 109 -29.99 53.22 -32.13
N PHE A 110 -30.47 52.28 -32.95
CA PHE A 110 -31.85 52.22 -33.44
C PHE A 110 -32.54 50.86 -33.25
N ILE A 111 -31.89 49.87 -32.60
CA ILE A 111 -32.47 48.55 -32.32
C ILE A 111 -32.00 48.11 -30.91
N PRO A 112 -32.87 47.58 -30.03
CA PRO A 112 -32.49 47.15 -28.67
C PRO A 112 -31.65 45.86 -28.63
N VAL A 113 -30.98 45.48 -29.72
CA VAL A 113 -30.18 44.24 -29.83
C VAL A 113 -28.70 44.61 -29.90
N ALA A 114 -27.94 44.19 -28.89
CA ALA A 114 -26.50 44.43 -28.75
C ALA A 114 -25.67 43.31 -29.38
N VAL A 115 -24.54 43.66 -30.02
CA VAL A 115 -23.53 42.68 -30.46
C VAL A 115 -22.37 42.72 -29.48
N GLU A 116 -22.14 41.63 -28.77
CA GLU A 116 -21.03 41.49 -27.82
C GLU A 116 -19.93 40.60 -28.39
N ARG A 117 -18.68 41.05 -28.31
CA ARG A 117 -17.49 40.27 -28.59
C ARG A 117 -16.53 40.36 -27.41
N GLY A 118 -16.23 39.22 -26.80
CA GLY A 118 -15.28 39.16 -25.71
C GLY A 118 -14.37 37.94 -25.77
N TYR A 119 -13.27 38.02 -25.03
CA TYR A 119 -12.35 36.93 -24.76
C TYR A 119 -12.31 36.69 -23.25
N ILE A 120 -12.36 35.43 -22.85
CA ILE A 120 -12.24 35.01 -21.47
C ILE A 120 -11.12 33.97 -21.41
N GLY A 121 -10.21 34.13 -20.46
CA GLY A 121 -9.13 33.18 -20.19
C GLY A 121 -9.05 32.88 -18.69
N THR A 122 -8.95 31.60 -18.36
CA THR A 122 -8.75 31.14 -16.97
C THR A 122 -7.44 30.37 -16.89
N PHE A 123 -6.68 30.64 -15.84
CA PHE A 123 -5.43 29.94 -15.51
C PHE A 123 -5.54 29.39 -14.09
N SER A 124 -5.21 28.12 -13.91
CA SER A 124 -5.29 27.44 -12.63
C SER A 124 -3.99 26.69 -12.35
N VAL A 125 -3.45 26.85 -11.15
CA VAL A 125 -2.33 26.05 -10.63
C VAL A 125 -2.81 25.40 -9.35
N ASN A 126 -2.84 24.08 -9.30
CA ASN A 126 -3.18 23.32 -8.11
C ASN A 126 -2.01 22.39 -7.79
N ASN A 127 -1.48 22.49 -6.58
CA ASN A 127 -0.42 21.61 -6.09
C ASN A 127 -0.99 20.71 -4.99
N SER A 128 -0.91 19.41 -5.19
CA SER A 128 -1.17 18.39 -4.17
C SER A 128 -0.15 18.51 -3.04
N ILE A 129 -0.52 18.14 -1.81
CA ILE A 129 0.48 17.88 -0.77
C ILE A 129 1.25 16.60 -1.18
N PRO A 130 2.59 16.64 -1.28
CA PRO A 130 3.36 15.55 -1.91
C PRO A 130 3.43 14.27 -1.05
N TYR A 131 3.42 14.39 0.27
CA TYR A 131 3.26 13.27 1.20
C TYR A 131 2.75 13.78 2.55
N GLU A 132 2.15 12.90 3.35
CA GLU A 132 1.68 13.21 4.70
C GLU A 132 1.84 11.99 5.60
N THR A 133 2.20 12.23 6.86
CA THR A 133 2.22 11.20 7.90
C THR A 133 0.90 11.26 8.64
N ILE A 134 0.16 10.15 8.64
CA ILE A 134 -1.15 10.03 9.29
C ILE A 134 -1.05 8.92 10.32
N GLU A 135 -1.54 9.16 11.54
CA GLU A 135 -1.74 8.12 12.52
C GLU A 135 -2.92 7.23 12.09
N ALA A 136 -2.65 5.94 11.88
CA ALA A 136 -3.63 4.97 11.49
C ALA A 136 -3.81 3.92 12.59
N THR A 137 -5.06 3.52 12.85
CA THR A 137 -5.37 2.37 13.71
C THR A 137 -5.94 1.23 12.87
N GLY A 138 -5.47 0.02 13.15
CA GLY A 138 -6.08 -1.21 12.64
C GLY A 138 -7.44 -1.47 13.28
N TYR A 139 -8.09 -2.57 12.89
CA TYR A 139 -9.38 -2.95 13.47
C TYR A 139 -9.35 -2.98 15.00
N LEU A 140 -8.27 -3.44 15.64
CA LEU A 140 -8.20 -3.54 17.11
C LEU A 140 -8.06 -2.17 17.82
N GLY A 141 -7.68 -1.10 17.12
CA GLY A 141 -7.45 0.22 17.71
C GLY A 141 -8.70 1.11 17.77
N SER A 142 -8.73 2.10 18.67
CA SER A 142 -9.90 2.97 18.91
C SER A 142 -10.20 3.94 17.75
N SER A 143 -11.44 4.46 17.73
CA SER A 143 -12.06 5.26 16.66
C SER A 143 -11.51 6.69 16.46
N ASN A 144 -10.48 7.09 17.24
CA ASN A 144 -9.96 8.45 17.25
C ASN A 144 -8.74 8.69 16.34
N ALA A 145 -8.29 7.68 15.59
CA ALA A 145 -7.16 7.83 14.67
C ALA A 145 -7.52 8.62 13.41
N GLY A 146 -6.50 9.22 12.78
CA GLY A 146 -6.66 9.96 11.51
C GLY A 146 -7.05 9.07 10.33
N ARG A 147 -6.81 7.76 10.42
CA ARG A 147 -7.26 6.73 9.47
C ARG A 147 -7.61 5.44 10.22
N ALA A 148 -8.72 4.81 9.86
CA ALA A 148 -9.20 3.59 10.51
C ALA A 148 -9.45 2.47 9.48
N ASP A 149 -9.35 1.22 9.93
CA ASP A 149 -9.52 0.03 9.10
C ASP A 149 -11.01 -0.26 8.80
N HIS A 150 -11.49 0.35 7.71
CA HIS A 150 -12.82 0.11 7.17
C HIS A 150 -12.82 0.36 5.66
N PHE A 151 -13.82 -0.20 4.99
CA PHE A 151 -14.17 0.18 3.63
C PHE A 151 -15.66 0.51 3.57
N THR A 152 -16.06 1.38 2.64
CA THR A 152 -17.48 1.70 2.43
C THR A 152 -17.94 1.03 1.14
N GLU A 153 -19.00 0.21 1.22
CA GLU A 153 -19.61 -0.38 0.02
C GLU A 153 -20.17 0.73 -0.86
N LYS A 154 -19.86 0.67 -2.16
CA LYS A 154 -20.31 1.66 -3.16
C LYS A 154 -20.02 3.10 -2.69
N ALA A 155 -18.82 3.34 -2.19
CA ALA A 155 -18.36 4.68 -1.83
C ALA A 155 -18.61 5.64 -3.00
N GLN A 156 -19.58 6.53 -2.82
CA GLN A 156 -20.02 7.49 -3.82
C GLN A 156 -20.13 8.87 -3.16
N PRO A 157 -19.93 9.95 -3.92
CA PRO A 157 -20.29 11.28 -3.44
C PRO A 157 -21.76 11.30 -3.03
N PHE A 158 -22.09 11.91 -1.90
CA PHE A 158 -23.47 11.94 -1.41
C PHE A 158 -24.26 13.09 -2.03
N ASP A 159 -25.44 12.79 -2.60
CA ASP A 159 -26.42 13.78 -3.03
C ASP A 159 -27.52 13.94 -1.96
N LYS A 160 -28.16 15.11 -1.91
CA LYS A 160 -29.37 15.34 -1.10
C LYS A 160 -30.53 14.40 -1.48
N ARG A 161 -30.52 13.86 -2.70
CA ARG A 161 -31.54 12.93 -3.20
C ARG A 161 -31.24 11.47 -2.88
N ASP A 162 -30.06 11.18 -2.31
CA ASP A 162 -29.70 9.82 -1.96
C ASP A 162 -30.46 9.39 -0.71
N PHE A 163 -31.36 8.43 -0.89
CA PHE A 163 -32.09 7.80 0.22
C PHE A 163 -31.22 6.78 0.99
N PHE A 164 -30.14 6.30 0.37
CA PHE A 164 -29.24 5.30 0.94
C PHE A 164 -27.78 5.72 0.72
N ILE A 165 -27.02 5.75 1.81
CA ILE A 165 -25.57 5.88 1.76
C ILE A 165 -24.91 4.51 1.82
N GLY A 166 -23.70 4.40 1.26
CA GLY A 166 -22.89 3.19 1.35
C GLY A 166 -22.68 2.77 2.81
N ILE A 167 -22.78 1.48 3.08
CA ILE A 167 -22.58 0.93 4.42
C ILE A 167 -21.07 0.80 4.66
N PRO A 168 -20.53 1.38 5.75
CA PRO A 168 -19.16 1.12 6.16
C PRO A 168 -19.07 -0.29 6.75
N TYR A 169 -18.18 -1.10 6.21
CA TYR A 169 -17.79 -2.39 6.76
C TYR A 169 -16.45 -2.25 7.45
N SER A 170 -16.40 -2.71 8.69
CA SER A 170 -15.13 -2.89 9.37
C SER A 170 -14.32 -3.98 8.68
N SER A 171 -13.01 -3.78 8.52
CA SER A 171 -12.08 -4.77 7.99
C SER A 171 -11.26 -5.35 9.15
N PRO A 172 -11.77 -6.36 9.89
CA PRO A 172 -10.96 -7.05 10.87
C PRO A 172 -9.82 -7.81 10.20
N ASP A 173 -8.69 -7.88 10.91
CA ASP A 173 -7.59 -8.75 10.52
C ASP A 173 -8.04 -10.21 10.53
N ASN A 174 -7.68 -10.91 9.45
CA ASN A 174 -7.92 -12.33 9.31
C ASN A 174 -6.66 -13.07 9.73
N HIS A 175 -6.75 -13.85 10.80
CA HIS A 175 -5.67 -14.69 11.27
C HIS A 175 -5.83 -16.10 10.68
N SER A 176 -4.71 -16.71 10.33
CA SER A 176 -4.61 -18.12 10.00
C SER A 176 -3.65 -18.78 10.97
N LEU A 177 -3.97 -19.99 11.42
CA LEU A 177 -3.11 -20.75 12.31
C LEU A 177 -2.89 -22.16 11.77
N SER A 178 -1.77 -22.73 12.20
CA SER A 178 -1.40 -24.11 11.97
C SER A 178 -0.56 -24.61 13.15
N GLY A 179 -0.93 -25.76 13.69
CA GLY A 179 -0.23 -26.48 14.75
C GLY A 179 -0.60 -27.95 14.70
N GLU A 180 -0.03 -28.76 15.60
CA GLU A 180 -0.34 -30.19 15.68
C GLU A 180 -1.84 -30.41 15.91
N GLY A 181 -2.54 -30.97 14.92
CA GLY A 181 -3.98 -31.24 14.99
C GLY A 181 -4.88 -30.00 14.94
N LEU A 182 -4.32 -28.79 14.84
CA LEU A 182 -5.05 -27.53 14.85
C LEU A 182 -4.75 -26.73 13.57
N SER A 183 -5.77 -26.48 12.75
CA SER A 183 -5.64 -25.62 11.58
C SER A 183 -6.97 -24.92 11.32
N GLY A 184 -6.89 -23.65 10.93
CA GLY A 184 -8.07 -22.87 10.61
C GLY A 184 -7.74 -21.39 10.49
N GLY A 185 -8.77 -20.62 10.18
CA GLY A 185 -8.69 -19.17 10.26
C GLY A 185 -9.69 -18.65 11.28
N PHE A 186 -9.36 -17.51 11.87
CA PHE A 186 -10.21 -16.81 12.82
C PHE A 186 -10.07 -15.31 12.65
N ARG A 187 -10.98 -14.55 13.24
CA ARG A 187 -10.91 -13.09 13.26
C ARG A 187 -11.53 -12.52 14.52
N ALA A 188 -11.20 -11.27 14.78
CA ALA A 188 -11.77 -10.45 15.82
C ALA A 188 -13.21 -10.02 15.48
N TYR A 189 -14.07 -9.99 16.50
CA TYR A 189 -15.42 -9.45 16.49
C TYR A 189 -15.57 -8.50 17.67
N ALA A 190 -15.89 -7.23 17.39
CA ALA A 190 -16.28 -6.27 18.41
C ALA A 190 -17.58 -6.70 19.10
N ASP A 191 -17.74 -6.36 20.37
CA ASP A 191 -18.96 -6.59 21.16
C ASP A 191 -20.13 -5.67 20.79
N GLY A 192 -19.95 -4.78 19.80
CA GLY A 192 -21.00 -3.92 19.29
C GLY A 192 -20.63 -3.14 18.03
N PRO A 193 -21.57 -2.32 17.51
CA PRO A 193 -21.35 -1.49 16.34
C PRO A 193 -20.30 -0.40 16.62
N ARG A 194 -19.37 -0.20 15.68
CA ARG A 194 -18.27 0.77 15.81
C ARG A 194 -18.43 1.91 14.82
N ALA A 195 -17.95 3.09 15.22
CA ALA A 195 -17.95 4.29 14.39
C ALA A 195 -16.59 4.46 13.71
N PHE A 196 -16.62 4.73 12.40
CA PHE A 196 -15.45 5.05 11.60
C PHE A 196 -15.48 6.52 11.19
N SER A 197 -14.30 7.11 11.02
CA SER A 197 -14.14 8.48 10.55
C SER A 197 -13.31 8.51 9.27
N ASN A 198 -13.61 9.50 8.42
CA ASN A 198 -12.85 9.75 7.21
C ASN A 198 -11.60 10.57 7.54
N GLU A 199 -10.60 10.49 6.66
CA GLU A 199 -9.32 11.18 6.83
C GLU A 199 -9.49 12.70 6.97
N GLN A 200 -8.92 13.29 8.02
CA GLN A 200 -8.98 14.74 8.19
C GLN A 200 -8.17 15.46 7.11
N GLY A 201 -8.68 16.57 6.60
CA GLY A 201 -7.95 17.33 5.60
C GLY A 201 -8.50 18.71 5.33
N SER A 202 -7.67 19.55 4.70
CA SER A 202 -8.12 20.80 4.13
C SER A 202 -7.53 21.05 2.76
N SER A 203 -8.34 21.58 1.86
CA SER A 203 -7.93 22.08 0.56
C SER A 203 -8.21 23.57 0.50
N LYS A 204 -7.27 24.35 -0.02
CA LYS A 204 -7.40 25.80 -0.13
C LYS A 204 -7.09 26.29 -1.53
N ILE A 205 -8.06 26.93 -2.17
CA ILE A 205 -7.92 27.52 -3.50
C ILE A 205 -8.21 29.01 -3.40
N ARG A 206 -7.26 29.85 -3.83
CA ARG A 206 -7.45 31.31 -3.94
C ARG A 206 -7.80 31.68 -5.37
N THR A 207 -8.72 32.60 -5.55
CA THR A 207 -9.13 33.09 -6.88
C THR A 207 -8.87 34.57 -6.97
N TYR A 208 -8.27 34.97 -8.08
CA TYR A 208 -8.05 36.36 -8.47
C TYR A 208 -8.62 36.55 -9.87
N GLY A 209 -9.17 37.71 -10.16
CA GLY A 209 -9.58 38.00 -11.53
C GLY A 209 -9.77 39.47 -11.80
N VAL A 210 -9.51 39.81 -13.05
CA VAL A 210 -9.60 41.17 -13.57
C VAL A 210 -10.31 41.08 -14.92
N GLY A 211 -11.41 41.80 -15.04
CA GLY A 211 -12.20 41.93 -16.25
C GLY A 211 -12.27 43.39 -16.66
N VAL A 212 -12.15 43.68 -17.96
CA VAL A 212 -12.38 45.01 -18.51
C VAL A 212 -13.41 44.90 -19.62
N GLU A 213 -14.52 45.62 -19.47
CA GLU A 213 -15.61 45.63 -20.43
C GLU A 213 -15.75 47.03 -21.02
N GLY A 214 -15.64 47.15 -22.33
CA GLY A 214 -15.91 48.37 -23.07
C GLY A 214 -17.28 48.30 -23.72
N MET A 215 -18.11 49.33 -23.53
CA MET A 215 -19.37 49.50 -24.25
C MET A 215 -19.25 50.70 -25.19
N ILE A 216 -19.59 50.49 -26.47
CA ILE A 216 -19.60 51.54 -27.50
C ILE A 216 -20.99 51.55 -28.17
N GLY A 217 -21.75 52.63 -27.98
CA GLY A 217 -23.09 52.83 -28.54
C GLY A 217 -23.58 54.26 -28.36
N THR A 218 -24.86 54.46 -28.02
CA THR A 218 -25.40 55.79 -27.65
C THR A 218 -24.76 56.36 -26.37
N ASN A 219 -24.16 55.49 -25.53
CA ASN A 219 -23.31 55.83 -24.40
C ASN A 219 -21.94 55.14 -24.55
N VAL A 220 -20.88 55.73 -24.00
CA VAL A 220 -19.56 55.11 -23.86
C VAL A 220 -19.36 54.74 -22.40
N GLY A 221 -19.08 53.47 -22.13
CA GLY A 221 -18.85 52.95 -20.78
C GLY A 221 -17.60 52.09 -20.72
N VAL A 222 -16.82 52.23 -19.66
CA VAL A 222 -15.75 51.28 -19.29
C VAL A 222 -16.14 50.68 -17.95
N GLY A 223 -16.40 49.38 -17.94
CA GLY A 223 -16.55 48.56 -16.74
C GLY A 223 -15.23 47.92 -16.37
N VAL A 224 -14.90 47.92 -15.08
CA VAL A 224 -13.80 47.12 -14.52
C VAL A 224 -14.40 46.17 -13.50
N ASN A 225 -14.17 44.88 -13.70
CA ASN A 225 -14.60 43.80 -12.81
C ASN A 225 -13.38 43.27 -12.07
N LEU A 226 -13.36 43.38 -10.74
CA LEU A 226 -12.34 42.77 -9.89
C LEU A 226 -12.96 41.63 -9.10
N SER A 227 -12.34 40.45 -9.13
CA SER A 227 -12.80 39.28 -8.37
C SER A 227 -11.70 38.77 -7.45
N PHE A 228 -12.04 38.60 -6.17
CA PHE A 228 -11.18 37.98 -5.18
C PHE A 228 -12.00 36.91 -4.45
N GLY A 229 -11.44 35.72 -4.30
CA GLY A 229 -12.12 34.61 -3.62
C GLY A 229 -11.13 33.71 -2.90
N SER A 230 -11.58 33.08 -1.80
CA SER A 230 -10.83 32.02 -1.13
C SER A 230 -11.81 30.91 -0.82
N ASN A 231 -11.62 29.75 -1.43
CA ASN A 231 -12.34 28.55 -1.08
C ASN A 231 -11.48 27.72 -0.12
N THR A 232 -12.08 27.26 0.98
CA THR A 232 -11.44 26.31 1.89
C THR A 232 -12.42 25.18 2.13
N SER A 233 -12.12 24.00 1.59
CA SER A 233 -12.85 22.77 1.90
C SER A 233 -12.14 22.10 3.07
N LYS A 234 -12.89 21.70 4.10
CA LYS A 234 -12.36 20.96 5.25
C LYS A 234 -13.17 19.68 5.46
N MET A 235 -12.48 18.60 5.78
CA MET A 235 -13.06 17.35 6.28
C MET A 235 -12.53 17.14 7.69
N GLU A 236 -13.45 16.99 8.66
CA GLU A 236 -13.14 16.82 10.08
C GLU A 236 -13.51 15.39 10.51
N ALA A 237 -12.67 14.76 11.34
CA ALA A 237 -13.01 13.46 11.91
C ALA A 237 -14.03 13.67 13.02
N ARG A 238 -14.97 12.73 13.13
CA ARG A 238 -15.87 12.69 14.28
C ARG A 238 -15.31 11.73 15.32
N SER A 239 -15.32 12.15 16.59
CA SER A 239 -14.98 11.30 17.72
C SER A 239 -16.14 10.39 18.15
N ASP A 240 -17.40 10.86 18.22
CA ASP A 240 -18.44 10.06 18.90
C ASP A 240 -19.82 10.12 18.23
N ILE A 241 -20.35 8.95 17.84
CA ILE A 241 -21.79 8.73 17.74
C ILE A 241 -22.22 8.40 19.17
N GLY A 242 -22.60 9.41 19.96
CA GLY A 242 -22.86 9.26 21.40
C GLY A 242 -23.52 7.93 21.76
N GLY A 243 -22.76 7.05 22.42
CA GLY A 243 -23.03 5.63 22.65
C GLY A 243 -21.94 5.04 23.54
N LYS A 244 -22.12 3.79 24.02
CA LYS A 244 -21.06 3.08 24.76
C LYS A 244 -19.88 2.81 23.82
N THR A 245 -18.64 2.89 24.32
CA THR A 245 -17.50 2.41 23.55
C THR A 245 -17.53 0.88 23.53
N HIS A 246 -17.42 0.30 22.34
CA HIS A 246 -17.45 -1.14 22.08
C HIS A 246 -16.02 -1.62 21.86
N ASP A 247 -15.25 -1.56 22.94
CA ASP A 247 -13.81 -1.82 22.93
C ASP A 247 -13.47 -3.29 23.25
N ASN A 248 -14.44 -4.08 23.72
CA ASN A 248 -14.18 -5.51 23.93
C ASN A 248 -14.20 -6.25 22.59
N ILE A 249 -13.20 -7.12 22.42
CA ILE A 249 -12.97 -7.86 21.20
C ILE A 249 -12.94 -9.35 21.52
N ASN A 250 -13.74 -10.14 20.80
CA ASN A 250 -13.78 -11.58 20.92
C ASN A 250 -13.30 -12.23 19.62
N TYR A 251 -12.48 -13.27 19.71
CA TYR A 251 -11.94 -13.96 18.53
C TYR A 251 -12.75 -15.21 18.22
N ARG A 252 -12.97 -15.50 16.93
CA ARG A 252 -13.77 -16.64 16.52
C ARG A 252 -13.29 -17.28 15.23
N PHE A 253 -13.23 -18.61 15.21
CA PHE A 253 -12.96 -19.40 14.01
C PHE A 253 -14.00 -19.18 12.91
N TYR A 254 -13.57 -19.27 11.66
CA TYR A 254 -14.48 -19.33 10.54
C TYR A 254 -15.34 -20.59 10.62
N GLY A 255 -16.65 -20.42 10.45
CA GLY A 255 -17.59 -21.55 10.46
C GLY A 255 -17.93 -22.10 11.85
N ASP A 256 -17.49 -21.45 12.93
CA ASP A 256 -17.98 -21.78 14.26
C ASP A 256 -19.52 -21.63 14.29
N LEU A 257 -20.21 -22.67 14.78
CA LEU A 257 -21.68 -22.75 14.88
C LEU A 257 -22.21 -22.34 16.27
N GLY A 258 -21.33 -22.14 17.25
CA GLY A 258 -21.66 -21.92 18.67
C GLY A 258 -22.21 -20.55 19.05
N GLY A 259 -22.39 -19.61 18.12
CA GLY A 259 -22.78 -18.23 18.43
C GLY A 259 -23.30 -17.41 17.25
N LYS A 260 -24.01 -16.33 17.57
CA LYS A 260 -24.53 -15.34 16.62
C LYS A 260 -24.08 -13.94 17.06
N VAL A 261 -23.63 -13.13 16.10
CA VAL A 261 -23.33 -11.71 16.33
C VAL A 261 -24.36 -10.89 15.57
N SER A 262 -25.12 -10.03 16.27
CA SER A 262 -26.17 -9.19 15.69
C SER A 262 -26.10 -7.80 16.28
N PHE A 263 -25.71 -6.82 15.48
CA PHE A 263 -25.48 -5.44 15.92
C PHE A 263 -26.66 -4.49 15.67
N ALA A 264 -27.77 -5.00 15.12
CA ALA A 264 -28.91 -4.16 14.76
C ALA A 264 -30.25 -4.88 14.97
N ASN A 265 -31.28 -4.08 15.19
CA ASN A 265 -32.69 -4.47 15.28
C ASN A 265 -33.42 -4.35 13.91
N ASN A 266 -32.68 -4.20 12.81
CA ASN A 266 -33.18 -3.93 11.45
C ASN A 266 -34.03 -2.64 11.28
N LYS A 267 -34.04 -1.73 12.26
CA LYS A 267 -34.70 -0.42 12.11
C LYS A 267 -33.82 0.55 11.32
N ILE A 268 -34.45 1.40 10.51
CA ILE A 268 -33.77 2.43 9.72
C ILE A 268 -33.45 3.63 10.63
N ALA A 269 -32.18 3.98 10.73
CA ALA A 269 -31.74 5.20 11.41
C ALA A 269 -31.70 6.38 10.42
N ASN A 270 -32.34 7.49 10.76
CA ASN A 270 -32.34 8.70 9.93
C ASN A 270 -31.35 9.73 10.46
N VAL A 271 -30.53 10.27 9.55
CA VAL A 271 -29.59 11.37 9.83
C VAL A 271 -29.96 12.54 8.93
N GLU A 272 -30.21 13.70 9.53
CA GLU A 272 -30.44 14.94 8.79
C GLU A 272 -29.14 15.75 8.69
N LEU A 273 -28.94 16.43 7.56
CA LEU A 273 -27.82 17.32 7.36
C LEU A 273 -28.32 18.76 7.43
N ASN A 274 -27.89 19.48 8.47
CA ASN A 274 -28.24 20.89 8.68
C ASN A 274 -27.09 21.77 8.21
N ALA A 275 -27.36 22.65 7.24
CA ALA A 275 -26.44 23.70 6.85
C ALA A 275 -26.64 24.92 7.75
N ASN A 276 -25.61 25.36 8.47
CA ASN A 276 -25.66 26.57 9.30
C ASN A 276 -24.31 27.30 9.33
N PRO A 277 -24.21 28.56 8.84
CA PRO A 277 -25.26 29.30 8.13
C PRO A 277 -25.53 28.69 6.74
N ASP A 278 -26.80 28.70 6.30
CA ASP A 278 -27.16 28.34 4.91
C ASP A 278 -27.17 29.60 4.02
N PHE A 279 -25.98 30.18 3.84
CA PHE A 279 -25.80 31.40 3.04
C PHE A 279 -25.00 31.07 1.76
N PRO A 280 -25.33 31.65 0.59
CA PRO A 280 -24.53 31.48 -0.62
C PRO A 280 -23.04 31.82 -0.38
N GLY A 281 -22.15 30.84 -0.57
CA GLY A 281 -20.70 31.00 -0.44
C GLY A 281 -20.09 30.65 0.93
N ILE A 282 -20.91 30.46 1.98
CA ILE A 282 -20.47 29.92 3.28
C ILE A 282 -21.49 28.87 3.70
N LYS A 283 -21.13 27.59 3.58
CA LYS A 283 -21.96 26.47 4.03
C LYS A 283 -21.13 25.60 4.95
N GLN A 284 -21.50 25.55 6.23
CA GLN A 284 -21.03 24.51 7.14
C GLN A 284 -22.17 23.51 7.29
N VAL A 285 -21.93 22.26 6.90
CA VAL A 285 -22.90 21.18 7.00
C VAL A 285 -22.57 20.37 8.24
N GLN A 286 -23.52 20.29 9.17
CA GLN A 286 -23.43 19.47 10.37
C GLN A 286 -24.53 18.41 10.34
N LYS A 287 -24.25 17.23 10.88
CA LYS A 287 -25.26 16.18 11.02
C LYS A 287 -26.08 16.36 12.29
N ASN A 288 -27.36 16.09 12.18
CA ASN A 288 -28.28 15.91 13.27
C ASN A 288 -28.81 14.47 13.23
N VAL A 289 -28.51 13.68 14.26
CA VAL A 289 -28.99 12.30 14.34
C VAL A 289 -30.31 12.34 15.09
N ASN A 290 -31.42 12.22 14.37
CA ASN A 290 -32.76 12.35 14.95
C ASN A 290 -33.19 11.13 15.75
N ASP A 291 -32.63 9.96 15.42
CA ASP A 291 -32.93 8.71 16.11
C ASP A 291 -31.65 8.08 16.68
N VAL A 292 -31.15 8.67 17.77
CA VAL A 292 -29.99 8.12 18.50
C VAL A 292 -30.31 6.72 19.06
N ASN A 293 -31.59 6.39 19.26
CA ASN A 293 -32.05 5.08 19.74
C ASN A 293 -32.05 4.00 18.64
N ALA A 294 -32.01 4.37 17.36
CA ALA A 294 -31.69 3.42 16.30
C ALA A 294 -30.24 2.90 16.39
N PHE A 295 -29.34 3.65 17.04
CA PHE A 295 -27.95 3.26 17.33
C PHE A 295 -27.74 2.82 18.80
N LYS A 296 -28.63 3.21 19.70
CA LYS A 296 -28.67 2.81 21.10
C LYS A 296 -29.90 1.95 21.34
N GLU A 297 -29.78 0.64 21.48
CA GLU A 297 -30.86 -0.07 22.16
C GLU A 297 -30.34 -1.30 22.91
N ASP A 298 -30.45 -1.18 24.24
CA ASP A 298 -30.57 -2.08 25.40
C ASP A 298 -30.63 -3.62 25.26
N ASN A 299 -30.60 -4.19 24.07
CA ASN A 299 -30.63 -5.65 23.84
C ASN A 299 -29.71 -6.03 22.67
N THR A 300 -28.43 -5.65 22.74
CA THR A 300 -27.42 -6.44 22.04
C THR A 300 -27.40 -7.80 22.72
N ASP A 301 -28.12 -8.77 22.16
CA ASP A 301 -27.96 -10.18 22.50
C ASP A 301 -26.63 -10.63 21.89
N VAL A 302 -25.54 -10.07 22.43
CA VAL A 302 -24.19 -10.58 22.25
C VAL A 302 -24.14 -11.76 23.21
N SER A 303 -24.90 -12.80 22.89
CA SER A 303 -24.63 -14.14 23.41
C SER A 303 -23.38 -14.64 22.67
N MET A 304 -22.28 -13.93 22.82
CA MET A 304 -20.94 -14.49 22.66
C MET A 304 -20.71 -15.38 23.90
N ASN A 305 -21.58 -16.39 24.07
CA ASN A 305 -21.26 -17.47 24.97
C ASN A 305 -19.95 -18.04 24.45
N SER A 306 -18.97 -18.11 25.34
CA SER A 306 -17.56 -18.37 25.10
C SER A 306 -17.29 -19.79 24.55
N SER A 307 -17.84 -20.12 23.38
CA SER A 307 -17.31 -21.21 22.56
C SER A 307 -15.98 -20.83 21.92
N SER A 308 -15.60 -19.54 21.98
CA SER A 308 -14.31 -19.06 21.50
C SER A 308 -13.20 -19.54 22.42
N PHE A 309 -12.51 -20.57 21.95
CA PHE A 309 -11.29 -21.05 22.58
C PHE A 309 -10.07 -20.19 22.23
N ILE A 310 -10.23 -18.90 21.91
CA ILE A 310 -9.12 -18.04 21.45
C ILE A 310 -9.08 -16.79 22.32
N GLU A 311 -7.91 -16.51 22.88
CA GLU A 311 -7.61 -15.36 23.71
C GLU A 311 -6.40 -14.61 23.13
N LYS A 312 -6.45 -13.28 23.11
CA LYS A 312 -5.29 -12.44 22.77
C LYS A 312 -4.50 -12.21 24.05
N MET A 313 -3.21 -12.52 24.05
CA MET A 313 -2.35 -12.29 25.22
C MET A 313 -1.89 -10.83 25.27
N ASP A 314 -1.54 -10.35 26.47
CA ASP A 314 -1.15 -8.96 26.74
C ASP A 314 0.17 -8.55 26.06
N ASP A 315 1.09 -9.50 25.86
CA ASP A 315 2.42 -9.33 25.28
C ASP A 315 2.48 -9.51 23.75
N GLY A 316 1.34 -9.86 23.13
CA GLY A 316 1.27 -10.20 21.71
C GLY A 316 0.84 -11.65 21.51
N GLY A 317 0.58 -12.08 20.28
CA GLY A 317 0.22 -13.48 20.07
C GLY A 317 -1.18 -13.92 20.57
N PHE A 318 -1.40 -15.23 20.67
CA PHE A 318 -2.72 -15.84 20.95
C PHE A 318 -2.63 -17.13 21.78
N GLY A 319 -3.50 -17.27 22.78
CA GLY A 319 -3.78 -18.52 23.49
C GLY A 319 -4.98 -19.22 22.88
N ILE A 320 -4.85 -20.51 22.58
CA ILE A 320 -5.90 -21.28 21.92
C ILE A 320 -6.15 -22.60 22.65
N ASN A 321 -7.39 -22.84 23.07
CA ASN A 321 -7.81 -24.13 23.60
C ASN A 321 -8.47 -24.97 22.48
N SER A 322 -8.30 -26.27 22.51
CA SER A 322 -9.07 -27.19 21.65
C SER A 322 -10.31 -27.67 22.38
N GLU A 323 -11.27 -28.23 21.63
CA GLU A 323 -12.43 -28.92 22.23
C GLU A 323 -12.01 -30.08 23.15
N ALA A 324 -10.88 -30.72 22.84
CA ALA A 324 -10.32 -31.79 23.66
C ALA A 324 -9.67 -31.28 24.96
N GLY A 325 -9.49 -29.96 25.13
CA GLY A 325 -8.85 -29.32 26.29
C GLY A 325 -7.35 -29.07 26.14
N THR A 326 -6.73 -29.46 25.01
CA THR A 326 -5.33 -29.13 24.72
C THR A 326 -5.20 -27.62 24.50
N LYS A 327 -4.23 -26.97 25.15
CA LYS A 327 -3.92 -25.55 24.99
C LYS A 327 -2.71 -25.37 24.08
N TYR A 328 -2.76 -24.36 23.22
CA TYR A 328 -1.70 -23.92 22.32
C TYR A 328 -1.42 -22.45 22.61
N GLU A 329 -0.16 -22.09 22.86
CA GLU A 329 0.23 -20.72 23.15
C GLU A 329 1.18 -20.22 22.06
N TYR A 330 0.71 -19.23 21.31
CA TYR A 330 1.48 -18.56 20.28
C TYR A 330 1.95 -17.20 20.79
N THR A 331 3.00 -17.14 21.59
CA THR A 331 3.36 -15.98 22.42
C THR A 331 4.58 -15.19 21.93
N GLU A 332 5.37 -15.70 20.98
CA GLU A 332 6.53 -14.95 20.42
C GLU A 332 6.14 -14.24 19.10
N PRO A 333 5.87 -12.92 19.12
CA PRO A 333 5.52 -12.16 17.92
C PRO A 333 6.75 -11.86 17.04
N ILE A 334 6.67 -12.25 15.78
CA ILE A 334 7.59 -11.83 14.71
C ILE A 334 7.09 -10.52 14.11
N LYS A 335 7.96 -9.52 14.13
CA LYS A 335 7.65 -8.18 13.65
C LYS A 335 8.15 -7.93 12.22
N VAL A 336 7.48 -7.01 11.54
CA VAL A 336 7.94 -6.37 10.30
C VAL A 336 7.90 -4.85 10.47
N ARG A 337 8.79 -4.14 9.79
CA ARG A 337 8.85 -2.67 9.83
C ARG A 337 9.24 -2.11 8.47
N ASN A 338 9.10 -0.79 8.32
CA ASN A 338 9.44 -0.08 7.09
C ASN A 338 8.82 -0.71 5.83
N VAL A 339 7.61 -1.26 5.97
CA VAL A 339 6.92 -1.95 4.88
C VAL A 339 6.39 -0.89 3.92
N SER A 340 6.98 -0.85 2.73
CA SER A 340 6.70 0.14 1.69
C SER A 340 6.11 -0.55 0.47
N SER A 341 4.97 -0.04 0.00
CA SER A 341 4.39 -0.38 -1.30
C SER A 341 4.37 0.88 -2.14
N LEU A 342 5.27 0.96 -3.13
CA LEU A 342 5.54 2.17 -3.89
C LEU A 342 5.44 1.90 -5.39
N ALA A 343 4.83 2.85 -6.10
CA ALA A 343 4.76 2.92 -7.54
C ALA A 343 5.52 4.17 -8.00
N PHE A 344 6.55 3.98 -8.81
CA PHE A 344 7.35 5.04 -9.41
C PHE A 344 6.95 5.22 -10.87
N GLY A 345 6.89 6.45 -11.37
CA GLY A 345 6.69 6.68 -12.80
C GLY A 345 7.94 6.30 -13.59
N ILE A 346 7.75 5.63 -14.73
CA ILE A 346 8.82 5.21 -15.62
C ILE A 346 8.89 6.15 -16.81
N ASN A 347 10.10 6.56 -17.18
CA ASN A 347 10.32 7.45 -18.31
C ASN A 347 10.67 6.68 -19.58
N GLU A 348 10.49 7.32 -20.74
CA GLU A 348 10.82 6.76 -22.06
C GLU A 348 12.27 6.25 -22.19
N ASN A 349 13.20 6.83 -21.43
CA ASN A 349 14.63 6.51 -21.47
C ASN A 349 15.07 5.55 -20.36
N ASP A 350 14.16 5.14 -19.49
CA ASP A 350 14.48 4.18 -18.44
C ASP A 350 14.70 2.78 -19.04
N ASP A 351 15.53 1.99 -18.39
CA ASP A 351 15.93 0.69 -18.90
C ASP A 351 14.88 -0.35 -18.55
N ILE A 352 14.25 -0.93 -19.57
CA ILE A 352 13.16 -1.89 -19.42
C ILE A 352 13.60 -3.25 -19.96
N GLU A 353 13.80 -4.19 -19.04
CA GLU A 353 14.20 -5.56 -19.31
C GLU A 353 12.94 -6.42 -19.61
N ASN A 354 12.88 -6.98 -20.82
CA ASN A 354 11.82 -7.89 -21.29
C ASN A 354 10.38 -7.38 -21.05
N ASN A 355 10.17 -6.06 -21.08
CA ASN A 355 8.86 -5.44 -20.80
C ASN A 355 8.25 -5.90 -19.45
N TYR A 356 9.09 -6.22 -18.46
CA TYR A 356 8.67 -6.76 -17.17
C TYR A 356 9.39 -6.13 -15.97
N LEU A 357 10.71 -5.88 -16.08
CA LEU A 357 11.44 -5.14 -15.05
C LEU A 357 11.87 -3.78 -15.58
N ALA A 358 11.58 -2.72 -14.83
CA ALA A 358 12.10 -1.38 -15.10
C ALA A 358 13.22 -1.03 -14.11
N TYR A 359 14.27 -0.37 -14.60
CA TYR A 359 15.37 0.15 -13.80
C TYR A 359 15.41 1.67 -13.93
N THR A 360 15.18 2.34 -12.80
CA THR A 360 15.16 3.79 -12.68
C THR A 360 15.59 4.19 -11.27
N LYS A 361 16.07 5.42 -11.11
CA LYS A 361 16.46 5.92 -9.80
C LYS A 361 15.22 6.31 -9.00
N THR A 362 15.04 5.68 -7.85
CA THR A 362 13.81 5.80 -7.04
C THR A 362 13.91 6.79 -5.88
N TYR A 363 15.09 7.36 -5.62
CA TYR A 363 15.36 8.31 -4.53
C TYR A 363 14.77 7.91 -3.16
N LEU A 364 14.68 6.60 -2.90
CA LEU A 364 14.24 6.02 -1.63
C LEU A 364 15.45 5.93 -0.68
N SER A 365 15.47 6.75 0.36
CA SER A 365 16.54 6.75 1.35
C SER A 365 16.42 5.59 2.34
N ASN A 366 17.50 5.34 3.09
CA ASN A 366 17.58 4.40 4.20
C ASN A 366 16.64 4.70 5.38
N GLU A 367 16.02 5.88 5.43
CA GLU A 367 14.94 6.19 6.37
C GLU A 367 13.54 5.79 5.83
N TYR A 368 13.51 5.11 4.67
CA TYR A 368 12.30 4.81 3.91
C TYR A 368 11.48 6.08 3.65
N ILE A 369 12.16 7.10 3.13
CA ILE A 369 11.54 8.35 2.69
C ILE A 369 11.94 8.55 1.22
N VAL A 370 10.96 8.88 0.39
CA VAL A 370 11.23 9.24 -1.01
C VAL A 370 11.45 10.75 -1.09
N ASN A 371 12.56 11.17 -1.67
CA ASN A 371 12.80 12.58 -1.94
C ASN A 371 11.91 13.07 -3.11
N THR A 372 10.75 13.63 -2.76
CA THR A 372 9.75 14.14 -3.72
C THR A 372 10.20 15.35 -4.55
N CYS A 373 11.31 16.01 -4.20
CA CYS A 373 11.87 17.09 -5.02
C CYS A 373 12.60 16.53 -6.26
N ASP A 374 13.25 15.37 -6.09
CA ASP A 374 13.98 14.70 -7.16
C ASP A 374 13.08 13.66 -7.87
N GLN A 375 12.12 13.07 -7.14
CA GLN A 375 11.15 12.11 -7.67
C GLN A 375 9.79 12.77 -7.95
N ASN A 376 9.51 13.05 -9.23
CA ASN A 376 8.29 13.75 -9.66
C ASN A 376 7.03 12.87 -9.70
N THR A 377 7.19 11.56 -9.80
CA THR A 377 6.09 10.59 -9.97
C THR A 377 6.30 9.42 -9.02
N VAL A 378 5.68 9.53 -7.84
CA VAL A 378 5.64 8.45 -6.86
C VAL A 378 4.28 8.43 -6.17
N SER A 379 3.76 7.24 -5.93
CA SER A 379 2.54 7.02 -5.15
C SER A 379 2.68 5.74 -4.35
N GLY A 380 2.06 5.67 -3.18
CA GLY A 380 2.11 4.49 -2.34
C GLY A 380 2.02 4.82 -0.86
N GLU A 381 2.34 3.84 -0.03
CA GLU A 381 2.35 3.96 1.42
C GLU A 381 3.59 3.33 2.04
N ILE A 382 3.96 3.85 3.21
CA ILE A 382 5.11 3.41 3.99
C ILE A 382 4.65 3.23 5.44
N LYS A 383 4.66 1.98 5.91
CA LYS A 383 4.37 1.61 7.30
C LYS A 383 5.68 1.49 8.07
N LYS A 384 6.10 2.59 8.70
CA LYS A 384 7.40 2.67 9.41
C LYS A 384 7.41 1.89 10.73
N VAL A 385 6.34 2.00 11.51
CA VAL A 385 6.26 1.43 12.87
C VAL A 385 6.31 -0.10 12.80
N PRO A 386 7.15 -0.77 13.62
CA PRO A 386 7.14 -2.22 13.71
C PRO A 386 5.78 -2.76 14.18
N TYR A 387 5.25 -3.76 13.50
CA TYR A 387 4.01 -4.44 13.88
C TYR A 387 4.15 -5.97 13.77
N GLU A 388 3.37 -6.69 14.56
CA GLU A 388 3.31 -8.16 14.57
C GLU A 388 2.73 -8.68 13.25
N ASN A 389 3.50 -9.52 12.54
CA ASN A 389 3.06 -10.17 11.30
C ASN A 389 2.70 -11.64 11.53
N THR A 390 3.34 -12.32 12.47
CA THR A 390 3.11 -13.73 12.78
C THR A 390 3.50 -14.01 14.22
N SER A 391 2.73 -14.81 14.94
CA SER A 391 3.04 -15.26 16.30
C SER A 391 3.52 -16.71 16.24
N LEU A 392 4.65 -17.02 16.88
CA LEU A 392 5.21 -18.37 16.90
C LEU A 392 4.64 -19.17 18.07
N LEU A 393 4.41 -20.46 17.84
CA LEU A 393 3.99 -21.42 18.86
C LEU A 393 5.12 -21.65 19.85
N GLU A 394 4.91 -21.41 21.14
CA GLU A 394 5.88 -21.63 22.22
C GLU A 394 5.52 -22.81 23.12
N LEU A 395 4.23 -23.10 23.31
CA LEU A 395 3.81 -24.15 24.23
C LEU A 395 2.55 -24.88 23.74
N ILE A 396 2.55 -26.20 23.90
CA ILE A 396 1.36 -27.05 23.85
C ILE A 396 1.23 -27.77 25.18
N THR A 397 0.07 -27.72 25.83
CA THR A 397 -0.22 -28.48 27.05
C THR A 397 -1.44 -29.37 26.88
N THR A 398 -1.41 -30.54 27.52
CA THR A 398 -2.54 -31.48 27.53
C THR A 398 -3.61 -31.03 28.53
N PRO A 399 -4.85 -31.56 28.42
CA PRO A 399 -5.96 -31.16 29.30
C PRO A 399 -5.73 -31.45 30.79
N ASP A 400 -4.85 -32.41 31.10
CA ASP A 400 -4.46 -32.83 32.44
C ASP A 400 -3.18 -32.13 32.94
N TYR A 401 -2.68 -31.13 32.20
CA TYR A 401 -1.52 -30.36 32.61
C TYR A 401 -1.81 -29.51 33.85
N ILE A 402 -0.92 -29.61 34.85
CA ILE A 402 -0.98 -28.82 36.08
C ILE A 402 0.44 -28.34 36.36
N ASP A 403 0.62 -27.02 36.25
CA ASP A 403 1.85 -26.31 36.62
C ASP A 403 2.06 -26.41 38.15
N LEU A 404 3.20 -26.97 38.56
CA LEU A 404 3.60 -27.15 39.95
C LEU A 404 4.97 -26.54 40.21
N GLY A 405 4.98 -25.33 40.73
CA GLY A 405 6.15 -24.75 41.36
C GLY A 405 6.54 -23.44 40.72
N GLN A 406 7.48 -23.48 39.78
CA GLN A 406 7.88 -22.29 39.02
C GLN A 406 6.96 -22.14 37.82
N GLU A 407 6.60 -20.89 37.51
CA GLU A 407 5.72 -20.59 36.38
C GLU A 407 6.31 -21.10 35.06
N GLY A 408 5.53 -21.93 34.36
CA GLY A 408 5.88 -22.51 33.06
C GLY A 408 6.21 -24.00 33.11
N PRO A 409 6.36 -24.65 31.93
CA PRO A 409 6.56 -26.09 31.83
C PRO A 409 7.88 -26.55 32.44
N ASP A 410 7.81 -27.40 33.46
CA ASP A 410 8.95 -28.05 34.10
C ASP A 410 8.78 -29.57 34.30
N ASP A 411 9.79 -30.21 34.88
CA ASP A 411 9.82 -31.66 35.08
C ASP A 411 8.92 -32.12 36.27
N ASP A 412 8.60 -31.21 37.20
CA ASP A 412 7.74 -31.46 38.38
C ASP A 412 6.23 -31.36 38.04
N ASP A 413 5.88 -30.70 36.93
CA ASP A 413 4.51 -30.58 36.42
C ASP A 413 3.80 -31.91 36.15
N PHE A 414 2.48 -31.95 36.40
CA PHE A 414 1.64 -33.07 35.96
C PHE A 414 1.14 -32.89 34.53
N GLY A 415 0.75 -34.00 33.89
CA GLY A 415 0.29 -34.01 32.50
C GLY A 415 1.42 -33.97 31.48
N GLY A 416 1.08 -33.66 30.24
CA GLY A 416 1.99 -33.56 29.11
C GLY A 416 2.15 -32.11 28.64
N TRP A 417 3.37 -31.75 28.28
CA TRP A 417 3.70 -30.47 27.69
C TRP A 417 4.75 -30.63 26.58
N THR A 418 4.69 -29.73 25.60
CA THR A 418 5.68 -29.59 24.54
C THR A 418 6.03 -28.12 24.38
N ALA A 419 7.27 -27.75 24.71
CA ALA A 419 7.78 -26.38 24.61
C ALA A 419 8.63 -26.22 23.34
N PHE A 420 8.52 -25.05 22.72
CA PHE A 420 9.21 -24.67 21.48
C PHE A 420 10.04 -23.42 21.75
N GLU A 421 11.33 -23.51 21.48
CA GLU A 421 12.26 -22.39 21.63
C GLU A 421 12.79 -21.98 20.26
N TYR A 422 12.93 -20.68 20.03
CA TYR A 422 13.42 -20.13 18.76
C TYR A 422 14.74 -19.38 18.95
N HIS A 423 15.51 -19.31 17.86
CA HIS A 423 16.70 -18.48 17.75
C HIS A 423 16.43 -17.36 16.76
N LYS A 424 16.45 -16.13 17.27
CA LYS A 424 16.35 -14.91 16.47
C LYS A 424 17.69 -14.63 15.80
N ARG A 425 17.69 -14.71 14.47
CA ARG A 425 18.87 -14.43 13.63
C ARG A 425 18.92 -12.98 13.18
N TYR A 426 17.75 -12.42 12.88
CA TYR A 426 17.57 -11.04 12.45
C TYR A 426 16.41 -10.43 13.23
N GLY A 427 16.60 -9.19 13.68
CA GLY A 427 15.68 -8.47 14.58
C GLY A 427 16.17 -8.48 16.03
N GLU A 428 16.33 -7.30 16.62
CA GLU A 428 16.28 -7.07 18.07
C GLU A 428 15.72 -5.65 18.30
N ASP A 429 15.38 -5.32 19.54
CA ASP A 429 14.90 -4.00 19.96
C ASP A 429 16.02 -2.94 20.04
N SER A 430 17.27 -3.29 19.72
CA SER A 430 18.38 -2.33 19.68
C SER A 430 18.47 -1.64 18.32
N ASP A 431 18.78 -0.34 18.30
CA ASP A 431 18.99 0.44 17.07
C ASP A 431 20.15 -0.10 16.21
N MET A 432 20.99 -0.99 16.76
CA MET A 432 22.12 -1.63 16.08
C MET A 432 21.82 -3.06 15.61
N ALA A 433 20.67 -3.63 15.98
CA ALA A 433 20.30 -4.96 15.53
C ALA A 433 19.86 -4.93 14.08
N ARG A 434 20.45 -5.83 13.30
CA ARG A 434 20.23 -5.89 11.87
C ARG A 434 18.97 -6.68 11.56
N TRP A 435 18.02 -6.02 10.90
CA TRP A 435 16.80 -6.65 10.40
C TRP A 435 17.04 -7.20 9.00
N TYR A 436 16.35 -8.28 8.63
CA TYR A 436 16.50 -8.85 7.30
C TYR A 436 15.75 -7.98 6.29
N ARG A 437 16.49 -7.34 5.37
CA ARG A 437 15.89 -6.54 4.29
C ARG A 437 15.34 -7.43 3.19
N TRP A 438 14.04 -7.32 2.93
CA TRP A 438 13.36 -8.02 1.84
C TRP A 438 12.83 -7.05 0.80
N ARG A 439 12.72 -7.52 -0.44
CA ARG A 439 12.29 -6.72 -1.59
C ARG A 439 11.66 -7.60 -2.68
N ILE A 440 10.60 -7.10 -3.31
CA ILE A 440 9.95 -7.67 -4.48
C ILE A 440 9.64 -6.55 -5.50
N PRO A 441 10.13 -6.62 -6.75
CA PRO A 441 11.06 -7.63 -7.24
C PRO A 441 12.46 -7.40 -6.64
N TYR A 442 13.30 -8.45 -6.59
CA TYR A 442 14.63 -8.34 -5.97
C TYR A 442 15.52 -7.33 -6.72
N ASN A 443 15.49 -7.35 -8.05
CA ASN A 443 16.16 -6.38 -8.92
C ASN A 443 15.10 -5.60 -9.72
N GLY A 444 15.32 -4.31 -9.92
CA GLY A 444 14.43 -3.42 -10.67
C GLY A 444 13.10 -3.14 -9.96
N LEU A 445 12.11 -2.80 -10.77
CA LEU A 445 10.71 -2.54 -10.43
C LEU A 445 9.81 -3.38 -11.35
N LEU A 446 8.65 -3.84 -10.88
CA LEU A 446 7.68 -4.51 -11.75
C LEU A 446 7.06 -3.48 -12.70
N TYR A 447 7.37 -3.59 -13.98
CA TYR A 447 6.93 -2.65 -15.00
C TYR A 447 5.48 -2.92 -15.40
N SER A 448 4.65 -1.89 -15.32
CA SER A 448 3.30 -1.86 -15.85
C SER A 448 3.22 -0.81 -16.93
N LYS A 449 3.08 -1.30 -18.16
CA LYS A 449 2.76 -0.50 -19.33
C LYS A 449 1.28 -0.17 -19.29
N ASN A 450 0.94 1.06 -18.96
CA ASN A 450 -0.45 1.47 -18.76
C ASN A 450 -1.08 1.76 -20.13
N SER A 451 -1.20 3.02 -20.54
CA SER A 451 -1.70 3.35 -21.87
C SER A 451 -0.64 3.05 -22.92
N ILE A 452 -0.94 2.13 -23.85
CA ILE A 452 -0.04 1.83 -24.99
C ILE A 452 0.29 3.09 -25.80
N SER A 453 -0.62 4.07 -25.81
CA SER A 453 -0.48 5.31 -26.58
C SER A 453 0.34 6.40 -25.89
N ASP A 454 0.54 6.33 -24.56
CA ASP A 454 1.26 7.35 -23.81
C ASP A 454 2.08 6.73 -22.68
N VAL A 455 3.37 6.57 -22.95
CA VAL A 455 4.41 6.11 -22.02
C VAL A 455 4.55 6.94 -20.74
N LYS A 456 4.00 8.15 -20.67
CA LYS A 456 4.11 9.01 -19.47
C LYS A 456 3.30 8.49 -18.29
N ASP A 457 2.33 7.60 -18.55
CA ASP A 457 1.56 6.96 -17.50
C ASP A 457 2.15 5.62 -17.05
N ASP A 458 3.27 5.19 -17.63
CA ASP A 458 3.92 3.93 -17.25
C ASP A 458 4.44 3.98 -15.80
N THR A 459 4.34 2.83 -15.13
CA THR A 459 4.67 2.72 -13.69
C THR A 459 5.53 1.50 -13.40
N GLY A 460 6.37 1.62 -12.38
CA GLY A 460 7.21 0.57 -11.84
C GLY A 460 6.89 0.35 -10.36
N TYR A 461 6.47 -0.87 -10.00
CA TYR A 461 6.07 -1.21 -8.64
C TYR A 461 7.18 -1.89 -7.86
N VAL A 462 7.25 -1.58 -6.57
CA VAL A 462 8.09 -2.26 -5.60
C VAL A 462 7.37 -2.41 -4.27
N ASN A 463 7.49 -3.61 -3.70
CA ASN A 463 7.24 -3.85 -2.29
C ASN A 463 8.57 -4.15 -1.59
N THR A 464 8.88 -3.43 -0.51
CA THR A 464 10.14 -3.59 0.22
C THR A 464 9.92 -3.37 1.71
N GLY A 465 10.80 -3.90 2.54
CA GLY A 465 10.80 -3.62 3.97
C GLY A 465 11.79 -4.47 4.73
N GLU A 466 11.59 -4.51 6.04
CA GLU A 466 12.43 -5.22 6.98
C GLU A 466 11.59 -6.20 7.79
N LYS A 467 12.16 -7.37 8.10
CA LYS A 467 11.50 -8.40 8.90
C LYS A 467 12.46 -9.06 9.88
N GLU A 468 11.90 -9.55 10.97
CA GLU A 468 12.60 -10.48 11.85
C GLU A 468 12.63 -11.88 11.24
N VAL A 469 13.67 -12.64 11.58
CA VAL A 469 13.82 -14.03 11.14
C VAL A 469 14.21 -14.88 12.33
N ASN A 470 13.33 -15.82 12.67
CA ASN A 470 13.51 -16.79 13.73
C ASN A 470 13.64 -18.20 13.13
N TYR A 471 14.47 -19.02 13.75
CA TYR A 471 14.61 -20.45 13.42
C TYR A 471 14.27 -21.27 14.66
N LEU A 472 13.48 -22.33 14.51
CA LEU A 472 13.25 -23.27 15.59
C LEU A 472 14.60 -23.78 16.09
N LYS A 473 14.83 -23.67 17.40
CA LYS A 473 16.08 -23.98 18.08
C LYS A 473 15.94 -25.31 18.82
N LYS A 474 14.90 -25.44 19.62
CA LYS A 474 14.69 -26.59 20.52
C LYS A 474 13.20 -26.91 20.58
N VAL A 475 12.87 -28.20 20.59
CA VAL A 475 11.56 -28.68 21.02
C VAL A 475 11.79 -29.62 22.19
N GLU A 476 11.10 -29.37 23.29
CA GLU A 476 11.28 -30.09 24.53
C GLU A 476 9.95 -30.64 25.03
N THR A 477 10.00 -31.85 25.57
CA THR A 477 8.89 -32.49 26.27
C THR A 477 9.39 -32.95 27.63
N LYS A 478 8.50 -33.49 28.45
CA LYS A 478 8.87 -34.11 29.73
C LYS A 478 9.93 -35.22 29.64
N THR A 479 10.09 -35.88 28.48
CA THR A 479 10.99 -37.04 28.35
C THR A 479 12.08 -36.90 27.29
N HIS A 480 11.88 -36.00 26.32
CA HIS A 480 12.76 -35.87 25.16
C HIS A 480 13.07 -34.42 24.84
N VAL A 481 14.25 -34.19 24.26
CA VAL A 481 14.69 -32.89 23.72
C VAL A 481 15.17 -33.09 22.30
N ALA A 482 14.62 -32.31 21.36
CA ALA A 482 15.04 -32.28 19.96
C ALA A 482 15.71 -30.92 19.66
N TYR A 483 16.94 -30.96 19.18
CA TYR A 483 17.68 -29.77 18.74
C TYR A 483 17.64 -29.64 17.22
N PHE A 484 17.33 -28.44 16.74
CA PHE A 484 17.25 -28.11 15.32
C PHE A 484 18.53 -27.40 14.90
N VAL A 485 19.46 -28.17 14.34
CA VAL A 485 20.80 -27.70 13.98
C VAL A 485 20.78 -27.19 12.55
N THR A 486 21.05 -25.90 12.40
CA THR A 486 21.23 -25.26 11.09
C THR A 486 22.68 -25.37 10.63
N ASN A 487 22.93 -25.01 9.37
CA ASN A 487 24.28 -24.86 8.83
C ASN A 487 25.18 -23.90 9.60
N LYS A 488 24.62 -22.92 10.33
CA LYS A 488 25.37 -21.94 11.12
C LYS A 488 25.29 -22.17 12.63
N SER A 489 24.54 -23.16 13.08
CA SER A 489 24.43 -23.49 14.50
C SER A 489 25.77 -23.98 15.06
N ASP A 490 26.08 -23.56 16.28
CA ASP A 490 27.10 -24.13 17.14
C ASP A 490 26.47 -24.64 18.44
N ALA A 491 27.24 -25.38 19.25
CA ALA A 491 26.76 -25.86 20.54
C ALA A 491 26.38 -24.73 21.52
N ALA A 492 27.04 -23.57 21.42
CA ALA A 492 26.78 -22.43 22.29
C ALA A 492 25.37 -21.87 22.10
N ARG A 493 24.84 -21.85 20.86
CA ARG A 493 23.45 -21.49 20.54
C ARG A 493 22.43 -22.26 21.37
N PHE A 494 22.74 -23.50 21.74
CA PHE A 494 21.84 -24.38 22.51
C PHE A 494 22.12 -24.37 24.01
N GLY A 495 23.12 -23.62 24.49
CA GLY A 495 23.49 -23.59 25.90
C GLY A 495 24.04 -24.92 26.44
N VAL A 496 24.52 -25.81 25.56
CA VAL A 496 25.05 -27.12 25.96
C VAL A 496 26.56 -27.16 25.87
N SER A 497 27.18 -27.97 26.73
CA SER A 497 28.63 -28.19 26.78
C SER A 497 28.94 -29.69 26.96
N GLY A 498 30.20 -30.07 26.82
CA GLY A 498 30.62 -31.47 26.98
C GLY A 498 30.29 -32.36 25.79
N ASP A 499 30.05 -33.65 26.04
CA ASP A 499 29.93 -34.67 24.98
C ASP A 499 28.69 -34.48 24.08
N ILE A 500 27.66 -33.79 24.56
CA ILE A 500 26.45 -33.47 23.77
C ILE A 500 26.78 -32.45 22.65
N ALA A 501 27.66 -31.49 22.95
CA ALA A 501 28.00 -30.39 22.05
C ALA A 501 28.55 -30.86 20.70
N GLN A 502 29.21 -32.02 20.66
CA GLN A 502 29.77 -32.58 19.43
C GLN A 502 28.71 -32.87 18.37
N PHE A 503 27.48 -33.20 18.79
CA PHE A 503 26.39 -33.53 17.87
C PHE A 503 25.66 -32.29 17.34
N LEU A 504 25.84 -31.13 17.97
CA LEU A 504 25.03 -29.93 17.71
C LEU A 504 25.70 -28.87 16.83
N ASN A 505 26.88 -29.16 16.27
CA ASN A 505 27.54 -28.27 15.32
C ASN A 505 27.00 -28.47 13.89
N GLY A 506 26.73 -27.36 13.21
CA GLY A 506 26.47 -27.30 11.76
C GLY A 506 27.75 -27.34 10.93
N SER A 507 27.59 -27.44 9.60
CA SER A 507 28.73 -27.51 8.67
C SER A 507 29.49 -26.19 8.46
N LEU A 508 28.96 -25.06 8.95
CA LEU A 508 29.42 -23.69 8.71
C LEU A 508 29.41 -23.25 7.23
N LYS A 509 28.87 -24.06 6.32
CA LYS A 509 28.71 -23.71 4.91
C LYS A 509 27.66 -22.63 4.74
N ASP A 510 27.95 -21.62 3.93
CA ASP A 510 26.98 -20.57 3.62
C ASP A 510 25.81 -21.12 2.81
N ARG A 511 24.62 -20.58 3.08
CA ARG A 511 23.49 -20.71 2.17
C ARG A 511 23.70 -19.75 1.00
N TYR A 512 23.60 -20.24 -0.23
CA TYR A 512 23.90 -19.45 -1.42
C TYR A 512 22.72 -18.62 -1.90
N ASP A 513 21.49 -19.09 -1.71
CA ASP A 513 20.25 -18.36 -2.01
C ASP A 513 19.66 -17.70 -0.77
N GLY A 514 18.60 -16.91 -0.95
CA GLY A 514 17.96 -16.21 0.16
C GLY A 514 18.80 -15.06 0.69
N LEU A 515 19.63 -14.46 -0.17
CA LEU A 515 20.34 -13.23 0.18
C LEU A 515 19.32 -12.10 0.41
N GLY A 516 19.53 -11.30 1.46
CA GLY A 516 18.76 -10.08 1.66
C GLY A 516 18.96 -9.10 0.50
N ALA A 517 18.05 -8.14 0.37
CA ALA A 517 18.22 -7.08 -0.61
C ALA A 517 19.37 -6.14 -0.19
N PRO A 518 20.08 -5.48 -1.12
CA PRO A 518 21.12 -4.50 -0.79
C PRO A 518 20.60 -3.43 0.17
N GLU A 519 21.44 -2.95 1.10
CA GLU A 519 21.05 -1.85 1.99
C GLU A 519 20.69 -0.59 1.18
N LEU A 520 19.67 0.13 1.66
CA LEU A 520 19.34 1.44 1.11
C LEU A 520 20.48 2.42 1.41
N THR A 521 20.76 3.31 0.46
CA THR A 521 21.71 4.39 0.69
C THR A 521 20.99 5.58 1.33
N SER A 522 21.73 6.64 1.70
CA SER A 522 21.10 7.88 2.16
C SER A 522 20.27 8.58 1.09
N VAL A 523 20.34 8.16 -0.18
CA VAL A 523 19.72 8.86 -1.31
C VAL A 523 18.76 7.96 -2.09
N GLU A 524 19.12 6.72 -2.37
CA GLU A 524 18.39 5.86 -3.31
C GLU A 524 18.43 4.37 -2.97
N ASP A 525 17.58 3.60 -3.65
CA ASP A 525 17.60 2.14 -3.65
C ASP A 525 18.51 1.60 -4.76
N PRO A 526 19.67 0.99 -4.41
CA PRO A 526 20.60 0.45 -5.39
C PRO A 526 20.01 -0.66 -6.25
N SER A 527 19.02 -1.40 -5.75
CA SER A 527 18.41 -2.54 -6.45
C SER A 527 17.60 -2.09 -7.67
N SER A 528 17.24 -0.81 -7.75
CA SER A 528 16.55 -0.20 -8.91
C SER A 528 17.48 0.55 -9.86
N ASP A 529 18.76 0.71 -9.53
CA ASP A 529 19.72 1.51 -10.30
C ASP A 529 19.98 0.90 -11.69
N PRO A 530 19.82 1.65 -12.80
CA PRO A 530 20.13 1.16 -14.14
C PRO A 530 21.61 0.80 -14.34
N LEU A 531 22.53 1.37 -13.55
CA LEU A 531 23.96 1.05 -13.64
C LEU A 531 24.33 -0.28 -12.96
N ASN A 532 23.50 -0.77 -12.04
CA ASN A 532 23.82 -1.92 -11.20
C ASN A 532 22.63 -2.89 -11.08
N LYS A 533 22.28 -3.55 -12.20
CA LYS A 533 21.06 -4.36 -12.33
C LYS A 533 21.00 -5.67 -11.52
N SER A 534 22.09 -6.07 -10.86
CA SER A 534 22.18 -7.32 -10.10
C SER A 534 23.04 -7.18 -8.82
N LEU A 535 22.66 -6.23 -7.97
CA LEU A 535 23.26 -6.08 -6.64
C LEU A 535 22.61 -7.04 -5.64
N LYS A 536 23.42 -7.50 -4.68
CA LYS A 536 22.99 -8.42 -3.61
C LYS A 536 23.29 -7.82 -2.26
N GLY A 537 22.43 -8.10 -1.28
CA GLY A 537 22.71 -7.83 0.11
C GLY A 537 23.71 -8.82 0.70
N VAL A 538 24.14 -8.54 1.93
CA VAL A 538 25.11 -9.38 2.65
C VAL A 538 24.44 -10.31 3.67
N ASP A 539 23.14 -10.15 3.89
CA ASP A 539 22.31 -10.99 4.75
C ASP A 539 22.13 -12.38 4.14
N GLN A 540 22.35 -13.40 4.96
CA GLN A 540 22.24 -14.78 4.55
C GLN A 540 21.29 -15.50 5.50
N LEU A 541 20.31 -16.19 4.91
CA LEU A 541 19.45 -17.11 5.65
C LEU A 541 20.19 -18.40 5.97
N GLU A 542 19.69 -19.14 6.95
CA GLU A 542 20.17 -20.45 7.35
C GLU A 542 19.29 -21.53 6.72
N TYR A 543 19.75 -22.78 6.79
CA TYR A 543 18.96 -23.96 6.47
C TYR A 543 19.14 -25.03 7.53
N LEU A 544 18.08 -25.81 7.77
CA LEU A 544 18.11 -26.94 8.68
C LEU A 544 19.00 -28.03 8.10
N GLU A 545 20.07 -28.37 8.79
CA GLU A 545 21.02 -29.41 8.37
C GLU A 545 20.71 -30.75 9.01
N LYS A 546 20.35 -30.75 10.31
CA LYS A 546 19.96 -31.95 11.04
C LYS A 546 19.07 -31.65 12.24
N ILE A 547 18.30 -32.66 12.64
CA ILE A 547 17.55 -32.68 13.91
C ILE A 547 18.16 -33.77 14.78
N VAL A 548 18.52 -33.42 16.01
CA VAL A 548 19.19 -34.33 16.95
C VAL A 548 18.26 -34.55 18.15
N LEU A 549 17.76 -35.77 18.31
CA LEU A 549 16.83 -36.16 19.37
C LEU A 549 17.58 -36.86 20.50
N PHE A 550 17.40 -36.38 21.73
CA PHE A 550 17.89 -36.98 22.95
C PHE A 550 16.74 -37.39 23.86
N SER A 551 16.94 -38.47 24.63
CA SER A 551 16.13 -38.75 25.81
C SER A 551 16.75 -38.03 27.00
N LYS A 552 15.93 -37.36 27.82
CA LYS A 552 16.38 -36.73 29.07
C LYS A 552 17.02 -37.74 30.04
N ALA A 553 16.60 -39.01 29.99
CA ALA A 553 17.16 -40.08 30.82
C ALA A 553 18.56 -40.54 30.35
N ARG A 554 18.95 -40.25 29.11
CA ARG A 554 20.25 -40.63 28.53
C ARG A 554 20.73 -39.54 27.57
N PRO A 555 21.18 -38.38 28.07
CA PRO A 555 21.56 -37.25 27.23
C PRO A 555 22.90 -37.47 26.50
N GLU A 556 23.70 -38.44 26.94
CA GLU A 556 25.07 -38.69 26.42
C GLU A 556 25.11 -39.13 24.95
N ILE A 557 24.04 -39.76 24.44
CA ILE A 557 23.97 -40.33 23.10
C ILE A 557 22.63 -39.96 22.45
N PRO A 558 22.63 -39.44 21.21
CA PRO A 558 21.39 -39.16 20.51
C PRO A 558 20.64 -40.46 20.20
N LEU A 559 19.33 -40.46 20.46
CA LEU A 559 18.44 -41.55 20.08
C LEU A 559 18.30 -41.64 18.56
N GLN A 560 18.14 -40.47 17.93
CA GLN A 560 17.95 -40.35 16.49
C GLN A 560 18.59 -39.05 16.00
N VAL A 561 19.29 -39.13 14.88
CA VAL A 561 19.78 -37.97 14.12
C VAL A 561 19.15 -38.01 12.75
N THR A 562 18.30 -37.03 12.43
CA THR A 562 17.71 -36.90 11.10
C THR A 562 18.46 -35.84 10.31
N ASN A 563 19.12 -36.25 9.23
CA ASN A 563 19.97 -35.40 8.41
C ASN A 563 19.26 -34.97 7.12
N PHE A 564 19.59 -33.76 6.64
CA PHE A 564 19.05 -33.16 5.43
C PHE A 564 20.19 -32.76 4.49
N GLN A 565 20.13 -33.21 3.24
CA GLN A 565 21.09 -32.84 2.20
C GLN A 565 20.42 -31.98 1.14
N TYR A 566 21.08 -30.89 0.76
CA TYR A 566 20.60 -29.94 -0.25
C TYR A 566 21.57 -29.78 -1.42
N ASP A 567 21.06 -29.28 -2.54
CA ASP A 567 21.82 -28.70 -3.65
C ASP A 567 21.13 -27.41 -4.17
N TYR A 568 21.69 -26.81 -5.22
CA TYR A 568 21.12 -25.61 -5.87
C TYR A 568 20.73 -25.89 -7.33
N SER A 569 20.26 -27.12 -7.61
CA SER A 569 19.99 -27.57 -8.97
C SER A 569 18.72 -26.94 -9.58
N LEU A 570 17.73 -26.55 -8.76
CA LEU A 570 16.45 -26.03 -9.27
C LEU A 570 16.44 -24.52 -9.48
N VAL A 571 15.77 -24.07 -10.55
CA VAL A 571 15.52 -22.67 -10.89
C VAL A 571 16.81 -21.85 -10.80
N GLN A 572 17.77 -22.15 -11.67
CA GLN A 572 19.10 -21.52 -11.66
C GLN A 572 19.04 -20.03 -12.00
N ASN A 573 20.17 -19.32 -11.83
CA ASN A 573 20.29 -17.89 -12.08
C ASN A 573 19.38 -16.99 -11.22
N LEU A 574 19.09 -17.35 -9.96
CA LEU A 574 18.30 -16.49 -9.08
C LEU A 574 19.02 -15.16 -8.77
N PRO A 575 18.29 -14.03 -8.73
CA PRO A 575 18.89 -12.74 -8.42
C PRO A 575 19.39 -12.66 -6.97
N ASN A 576 18.74 -13.38 -6.05
CA ASN A 576 19.11 -13.44 -4.63
C ASN A 576 19.99 -14.66 -4.27
N ASN A 577 20.71 -15.21 -5.24
CA ASN A 577 21.73 -16.23 -5.03
C ASN A 577 23.12 -15.64 -5.32
N ILE A 578 24.13 -15.95 -4.48
CA ILE A 578 25.51 -15.47 -4.65
C ILE A 578 26.05 -15.70 -6.07
N ASN A 579 25.69 -16.83 -6.69
CA ASN A 579 26.09 -17.24 -8.03
C ASN A 579 25.09 -16.92 -9.14
N GLY A 580 23.89 -16.45 -8.81
CA GLY A 580 22.92 -15.99 -9.81
C GLY A 580 23.12 -14.50 -10.11
N ASN A 581 22.71 -14.04 -11.28
CA ASN A 581 23.03 -12.70 -11.74
C ASN A 581 21.92 -12.08 -12.60
N PHE A 582 20.69 -12.58 -12.48
CA PHE A 582 19.56 -12.11 -13.30
C PHE A 582 19.39 -10.59 -13.17
N PRO A 583 19.26 -9.83 -14.28
CA PRO A 583 18.97 -10.29 -15.65
C PRO A 583 20.20 -10.73 -16.48
N GLY A 584 21.41 -10.60 -15.94
CA GLY A 584 22.62 -11.15 -16.55
C GLY A 584 22.75 -12.67 -16.42
N ASN A 585 23.85 -13.20 -16.94
CA ASN A 585 24.18 -14.62 -16.92
C ASN A 585 24.70 -15.07 -15.55
N LYS A 586 24.25 -16.25 -15.09
CA LYS A 586 24.77 -16.92 -13.87
C LYS A 586 26.28 -17.12 -13.93
N THR A 587 26.93 -17.06 -12.77
CA THR A 587 28.38 -17.27 -12.65
C THR A 587 28.73 -18.74 -12.39
N SER A 588 27.80 -19.53 -11.85
CA SER A 588 27.96 -20.96 -11.57
C SER A 588 26.63 -21.71 -11.68
N ASN A 589 26.70 -23.04 -11.78
CA ASN A 589 25.54 -23.94 -11.74
C ASN A 589 24.89 -24.02 -10.34
N GLU A 590 25.58 -23.56 -9.30
CA GLU A 590 25.02 -23.46 -7.93
C GLU A 590 24.32 -22.11 -7.71
N SER A 591 23.54 -21.67 -8.70
CA SER A 591 22.84 -20.38 -8.75
C SER A 591 21.33 -20.51 -8.55
N GLY A 592 20.85 -21.71 -8.21
CA GLY A 592 19.44 -22.01 -8.02
C GLY A 592 18.92 -21.84 -6.60
N LYS A 593 17.72 -22.38 -6.35
CA LYS A 593 17.05 -22.43 -5.04
C LYS A 593 17.67 -23.54 -4.19
N LEU A 594 17.74 -23.35 -2.88
CA LEU A 594 18.06 -24.42 -1.96
C LEU A 594 17.05 -25.57 -2.13
N THR A 595 17.55 -26.73 -2.57
CA THR A 595 16.74 -27.86 -3.03
C THR A 595 17.05 -29.08 -2.18
N LEU A 596 16.05 -29.62 -1.48
CA LEU A 596 16.23 -30.84 -0.67
C LEU A 596 16.42 -32.06 -1.56
N LYS A 597 17.50 -32.83 -1.37
CA LYS A 597 17.84 -34.01 -2.19
C LYS A 597 17.73 -35.32 -1.44
N LYS A 598 17.99 -35.30 -0.14
CA LYS A 598 18.02 -36.52 0.67
C LYS A 598 17.66 -36.22 2.12
N VAL A 599 16.88 -37.10 2.72
CA VAL A 599 16.63 -37.17 4.16
C VAL A 599 16.92 -38.59 4.64
N TRP A 600 17.63 -38.73 5.75
CA TRP A 600 17.88 -40.03 6.37
C TRP A 600 18.02 -39.89 7.87
N SER A 601 17.76 -40.97 8.60
CA SER A 601 17.92 -41.01 10.04
C SER A 601 18.94 -42.06 10.45
N GLU A 602 19.76 -41.71 11.44
CA GLU A 602 20.71 -42.57 12.12
C GLU A 602 20.22 -42.80 13.55
N PHE A 603 20.37 -44.03 14.06
CA PHE A 603 19.89 -44.42 15.39
C PHE A 603 21.05 -44.93 16.24
N GLU A 604 21.11 -44.49 17.49
CA GLU A 604 22.09 -44.91 18.51
C GLU A 604 23.56 -44.97 18.04
N GLY A 605 23.96 -44.11 17.11
CA GLY A 605 25.33 -44.08 16.58
C GLY A 605 25.74 -45.29 15.72
N VAL A 606 24.81 -46.10 15.22
CA VAL A 606 25.11 -47.30 14.43
C VAL A 606 25.19 -47.03 12.91
N VAL A 607 26.35 -47.46 12.37
CA VAL A 607 26.94 -47.53 11.01
C VAL A 607 26.00 -47.68 9.79
N ASP A 608 26.29 -46.87 8.76
CA ASP A 608 25.83 -46.75 7.36
C ASP A 608 25.16 -47.93 6.63
N ALA A 609 25.31 -49.18 7.08
CA ALA A 609 24.98 -50.37 6.30
C ALA A 609 23.47 -50.68 6.17
N ARG A 610 22.58 -49.99 6.91
CA ARG A 610 21.11 -50.20 6.88
C ARG A 610 20.28 -48.92 6.88
N ILE A 611 20.85 -47.80 6.43
CA ILE A 611 20.12 -46.53 6.39
C ILE A 611 19.22 -46.47 5.16
N SER A 612 17.90 -46.56 5.34
CA SER A 612 16.92 -46.27 4.28
C SER A 612 16.76 -44.75 4.14
N SER A 613 17.39 -44.17 3.12
CA SER A 613 17.25 -42.75 2.82
C SER A 613 16.07 -42.47 1.91
N TYR A 614 15.33 -41.40 2.20
CA TYR A 614 14.41 -40.77 1.25
C TYR A 614 15.20 -39.88 0.29
N LYS A 615 15.05 -40.11 -1.02
CA LYS A 615 15.72 -39.32 -2.07
C LYS A 615 14.68 -38.59 -2.90
N PHE A 616 14.94 -37.33 -3.18
CA PHE A 616 14.02 -36.45 -3.91
C PHE A 616 14.57 -36.17 -5.30
N GLY A 617 13.83 -36.67 -6.30
CA GLY A 617 14.04 -36.36 -7.71
C GLY A 617 13.01 -35.34 -8.17
N TYR A 618 13.45 -34.30 -8.86
CA TYR A 618 12.59 -33.22 -9.37
C TYR A 618 12.47 -33.26 -10.90
N GLN A 619 12.82 -34.40 -11.49
CA GLN A 619 12.65 -34.64 -12.92
C GLN A 619 11.33 -35.38 -13.11
N TYR A 620 10.61 -35.03 -14.17
CA TYR A 620 9.42 -35.77 -14.56
C TYR A 620 9.80 -37.21 -14.92
N THR A 621 9.00 -38.16 -14.43
CA THR A 621 9.26 -39.57 -14.75
C THR A 621 8.96 -39.83 -16.22
N ASN A 622 9.84 -40.55 -16.90
CA ASN A 622 9.67 -40.94 -18.32
C ASN A 622 8.56 -41.98 -18.53
N ASN A 623 7.77 -42.31 -17.49
CA ASN A 623 6.81 -43.41 -17.47
C ASN A 623 5.39 -43.02 -17.88
N HIS A 624 5.12 -41.77 -18.20
CA HIS A 624 3.85 -41.39 -18.82
C HIS A 624 3.97 -41.55 -20.34
N GLN A 625 2.96 -42.13 -20.98
CA GLN A 625 2.89 -42.53 -22.40
C GLN A 625 3.08 -41.40 -23.45
N ASN A 626 3.61 -40.24 -23.05
CA ASN A 626 3.97 -39.16 -23.95
C ASN A 626 5.32 -39.44 -24.62
N THR A 627 5.30 -39.49 -25.94
CA THR A 627 6.47 -39.66 -26.82
C THR A 627 7.41 -38.44 -26.83
N THR A 628 7.11 -37.39 -26.06
CA THR A 628 7.91 -36.16 -25.97
C THR A 628 8.76 -36.15 -24.71
N SER A 629 10.06 -36.39 -24.87
CA SER A 629 11.05 -36.18 -23.80
C SER A 629 11.42 -34.70 -23.73
N TYR A 630 11.13 -34.04 -22.59
CA TYR A 630 11.61 -32.68 -22.33
C TYR A 630 13.07 -32.71 -21.87
N SER A 631 13.90 -31.80 -22.38
CA SER A 631 15.28 -31.63 -21.90
C SER A 631 15.29 -31.23 -20.42
N LEU A 632 16.40 -31.49 -19.71
CA LEU A 632 16.53 -31.11 -18.30
C LEU A 632 16.33 -29.60 -18.08
N ALA A 633 16.84 -28.78 -19.01
CA ALA A 633 16.65 -27.33 -19.01
C ALA A 633 15.17 -26.93 -19.22
N ALA A 634 14.39 -27.74 -19.95
CA ALA A 634 12.97 -27.48 -20.14
C ALA A 634 12.11 -27.87 -18.93
N GLN A 635 12.52 -28.90 -18.19
CA GLN A 635 11.86 -29.31 -16.95
C GLN A 635 12.18 -28.38 -15.78
N ASN A 636 13.35 -27.77 -15.81
CA ASN A 636 13.86 -26.89 -14.77
C ASN A 636 14.58 -25.69 -15.40
N PRO A 637 13.81 -24.72 -15.93
CA PRO A 637 14.38 -23.53 -16.55
C PRO A 637 15.04 -22.62 -15.52
N ASP A 638 15.97 -21.80 -16.01
CA ASP A 638 16.54 -20.69 -15.24
C ASP A 638 15.42 -19.71 -14.82
N TYR A 639 15.70 -18.94 -13.78
CA TYR A 639 14.82 -17.89 -13.28
C TYR A 639 14.51 -16.88 -14.41
N GLY A 640 13.23 -16.70 -14.68
CA GLY A 640 12.70 -15.78 -15.67
C GLY A 640 11.39 -15.22 -15.14
N PRO A 641 11.38 -14.08 -14.43
CA PRO A 641 10.18 -13.56 -13.78
C PRO A 641 9.14 -13.08 -14.80
N HIS A 642 9.54 -12.85 -16.05
CA HIS A 642 8.66 -12.58 -17.18
C HIS A 642 8.09 -13.86 -17.83
N LEU A 643 8.55 -15.04 -17.42
CA LEU A 643 8.16 -16.35 -17.92
C LEU A 643 7.42 -17.15 -16.85
N LEU A 644 6.63 -16.50 -16.00
CA LEU A 644 5.83 -17.18 -15.00
C LEU A 644 4.52 -17.70 -15.62
N ASP A 645 4.18 -18.93 -15.30
CA ASP A 645 2.86 -19.48 -15.61
C ASP A 645 1.78 -18.90 -14.67
N PRO A 646 0.48 -19.17 -14.90
CA PRO A 646 -0.59 -18.69 -14.02
C PRO A 646 -0.50 -19.15 -12.56
N TRP A 647 0.34 -20.13 -12.26
CA TRP A 647 0.59 -20.67 -10.93
C TRP A 647 1.90 -20.14 -10.32
N GLY A 648 2.63 -19.27 -11.03
CA GLY A 648 3.87 -18.66 -10.58
C GLY A 648 5.14 -19.51 -10.78
N PHE A 649 5.12 -20.52 -11.65
CA PHE A 649 6.30 -21.32 -11.99
C PHE A 649 7.02 -20.80 -13.23
N ASN A 650 8.37 -20.82 -13.20
CA ASN A 650 9.17 -20.43 -14.36
C ASN A 650 8.97 -21.43 -15.51
N GLN A 651 8.70 -20.91 -16.69
CA GLN A 651 8.53 -21.67 -17.92
C GLN A 651 9.81 -21.62 -18.76
N PHE A 652 10.03 -22.70 -19.52
CA PHE A 652 11.15 -22.77 -20.44
C PHE A 652 10.90 -21.95 -21.71
N ASP A 653 11.76 -20.97 -21.96
CA ASP A 653 11.80 -20.27 -23.25
C ASP A 653 12.54 -21.13 -24.29
N GLY A 654 11.77 -21.93 -25.00
CA GLY A 654 12.29 -22.88 -26.00
C GLY A 654 12.66 -22.27 -27.36
N MET A 655 12.62 -20.94 -27.54
CA MET A 655 12.85 -20.31 -28.85
C MET A 655 14.03 -19.34 -28.92
N GLY A 656 14.68 -18.98 -27.80
CA GLY A 656 16.02 -18.37 -27.78
C GLY A 656 16.24 -17.12 -28.65
N SER A 657 15.16 -16.45 -29.06
CA SER A 657 15.17 -15.27 -29.93
C SER A 657 14.59 -14.12 -29.12
N GLU A 658 15.21 -12.94 -29.24
CA GLU A 658 14.83 -11.67 -28.60
C GLU A 658 13.34 -11.27 -28.75
N ASN A 659 12.56 -12.02 -29.54
CA ASN A 659 11.12 -11.84 -29.76
C ASN A 659 10.24 -13.04 -29.29
N SER A 660 10.77 -13.98 -28.51
CA SER A 660 10.04 -15.20 -28.06
C SER A 660 9.23 -14.96 -26.78
N ALA A 661 9.77 -14.22 -25.81
CA ALA A 661 9.04 -13.79 -24.62
C ALA A 661 7.75 -13.04 -24.99
N THR A 662 7.81 -12.26 -26.07
CA THR A 662 6.66 -11.59 -26.69
C THR A 662 5.62 -12.58 -27.21
N ASN A 663 6.01 -13.72 -27.77
CA ASN A 663 5.07 -14.62 -28.47
C ASN A 663 4.30 -15.60 -27.57
N ARG A 664 4.75 -15.97 -26.38
CA ARG A 664 3.99 -16.91 -25.52
C ARG A 664 3.13 -16.25 -24.45
N HIS A 665 3.60 -15.16 -23.84
CA HIS A 665 2.76 -14.43 -22.88
C HIS A 665 1.56 -13.77 -23.61
N LEU A 666 1.75 -13.30 -24.86
CA LEU A 666 0.67 -12.77 -25.69
C LEU A 666 -0.33 -13.84 -26.17
N ASN A 667 0.08 -15.11 -26.20
CA ASN A 667 -0.82 -16.22 -26.57
C ASN A 667 -1.59 -16.81 -25.38
N LEU A 668 -1.11 -16.62 -24.14
CA LEU A 668 -1.80 -17.05 -22.92
C LEU A 668 -2.70 -15.97 -22.33
N ILE A 669 -2.40 -14.69 -22.57
CA ILE A 669 -3.37 -13.60 -22.40
C ILE A 669 -4.01 -13.39 -23.77
N THR A 670 -5.03 -14.17 -24.11
CA THR A 670 -5.94 -13.73 -25.17
C THR A 670 -6.55 -12.43 -24.70
N TRP A 671 -6.04 -11.31 -25.22
CA TRP A 671 -6.73 -10.03 -25.14
C TRP A 671 -8.19 -10.31 -25.53
N PRO A 672 -9.19 -9.91 -24.73
CA PRO A 672 -10.57 -10.05 -25.16
C PRO A 672 -10.68 -9.34 -26.50
N TYR A 673 -10.96 -10.13 -27.54
CA TYR A 673 -11.02 -9.77 -28.95
C TYR A 673 -11.46 -8.30 -29.14
N GLN A 674 -10.48 -7.40 -29.34
CA GLN A 674 -10.75 -6.06 -29.84
C GLN A 674 -10.88 -6.22 -31.35
N GLY A 675 -12.12 -6.24 -31.82
CA GLY A 675 -12.49 -6.65 -33.18
C GLY A 675 -11.63 -6.05 -34.29
N ASP A 676 -11.57 -6.77 -35.40
CA ASP A 676 -10.73 -6.45 -36.55
C ASP A 676 -10.81 -4.95 -36.91
N ILE A 677 -9.65 -4.28 -36.91
CA ILE A 677 -9.53 -2.91 -37.41
C ILE A 677 -9.98 -2.95 -38.88
N PRO A 678 -11.01 -2.19 -39.29
CA PRO A 678 -11.51 -2.24 -40.65
C PRO A 678 -10.39 -1.93 -41.63
N ASN A 679 -10.13 -2.86 -42.55
CA ASN A 679 -9.21 -2.62 -43.66
C ASN A 679 -9.65 -1.36 -44.40
N ARG A 680 -8.73 -0.41 -44.55
CA ARG A 680 -8.94 0.92 -45.15
C ARG A 680 -9.33 0.91 -46.65
N ASN A 681 -9.58 -0.27 -47.22
CA ASN A 681 -9.80 -0.48 -48.66
C ASN A 681 -11.24 -0.89 -49.04
N SER A 682 -12.19 -0.89 -48.10
CA SER A 682 -13.60 -1.14 -48.41
C SER A 682 -14.46 0.13 -48.27
N ILE A 683 -14.11 1.17 -49.03
CA ILE A 683 -15.10 2.13 -49.53
C ILE A 683 -15.37 1.75 -50.98
N LEU A 684 -16.28 0.80 -51.15
CA LEU A 684 -16.86 0.44 -52.44
C LEU A 684 -18.37 0.72 -52.33
N LEU A 685 -18.74 1.86 -52.92
CA LEU A 685 -19.93 2.08 -53.74
C LEU A 685 -21.09 1.09 -53.56
N LEU A 686 -22.06 1.49 -52.76
CA LEU A 686 -23.49 1.26 -52.94
C LEU A 686 -24.17 2.51 -52.32
N GLY A 687 -24.89 3.40 -52.99
CA GLY A 687 -25.59 3.33 -54.26
C GLY A 687 -27.04 3.76 -54.00
N ASN A 688 -27.40 4.93 -54.55
CA ASN A 688 -28.72 5.60 -54.63
C ASN A 688 -29.26 6.37 -53.43
#